data_AF-A0A8T7AX61-F1
#
_entry.id   AF-A0A8T7AX61-F1
#
_cell.length_a   1.000
_cell.length_b   1.000
_cell.length_c   1.000
_cell.angle_alpha   90.00
_cell.angle_beta   90.00
_cell.angle_gamma   90.00
#
_symmetry.space_group_name_H-M   'P 1'
#
loop_
_entity.id
_entity.type
_entity.pdbx_description
1 polymer ?
#
loop_
_entity_poly.entity_id
_entity_poly.type
_entity_poly.pdbx_seq_one_letter_code
_entity_poly.pdbx_strand_id
1 'polypeptide(L)'
;MNSRRMRNLAVLLLPICWQVGHVTQVCTTVEIGGEEFYGVSGTSDNNIVAVGKDGGIFHFDGSSWAQVSSPTTEDLLDVEMIAPNLAFAVGKKGTVLRWNGIAWIELTTPTDKDLSGVWGDSASDVWVAGKNGTLLSWDGSSWTDQSAAAATSGRELVDAWGDAASFYGLDKDGWLYRYDRAGGAWDAPDTTCDVGGGNFEDLWGNSSGQIYLVKKDEVHLYDGVSCNVVASASKDLLGVYGSGSTVVAVGKDGRVLEYDGVSWVETILPADDLRDVWVSAAGNAYYVGKKGELTTCECSDCFTPGLEVSHDNFGIHCLAETIDVNSIDAVSGNPNSNFSGEITLATGSGRGSWSLITGTGTFADAVPDDGLATYNWPLGATTARFSLYYPEGAPAIDIDAYLTADSVVRDDDTEGLLQFSASGFTVTANPLSNPPPAVITPFDGPVTAATDNPVYIAAYGQLPNDPQCGVIESYDGTRPLSFWSDYLDPVAGSQLLQVDGAGVATSEVASSSQSVAFVNGQASVILNYADAGRVQLLLKDDSGSHPDLPGGIRGATAPFVSRPARFAISNIVSGATTNPGATDANGPVFIAAGDPFGFTVTALNALGNPTPNFGQEVVAESVSLTPSLVVPVAGANPPLAFTIGLGGFAGGSASGTDFSWGEVGVMTLMPSVADGDYLGSGDVTGDASGPIGRFIPHHFTTTVNAPVFATACDSGGFTYLGQPFNYQTVPQMSVTAESAANTTTANYTASLWKLTNASLANRLYSTASSTLDTTGLPPASSDPVIVDSGNGTGTLTFASGSGLRFTRTTAVAPFDADITLSIDVIDGDNVTAANPVQFGSPGGIAFTAGREQRYGRISVGSALGSEVVDLPVPMQSEYFTGAGSGYTRNLDDSCTTGVTLTLGNFAGNLAAGETCVMDSGSPGQSGAGCAAPAPAPSQYREPPLAGDFNLTLRAPGAGNDGATTVTATLPDWLRYDWDSALPGAENPSGRVTFGIYSGSDLTIYQREIY
;
A
#
# COMPACT_ATOMS: atom_id res chain seq x y z
N MET A 1 -8.83 -18.18 -29.74
CA MET A 1 -7.99 -17.56 -30.78
C MET A 1 -8.37 -16.10 -30.93
N ASN A 2 -7.61 -15.21 -30.31
CA ASN A 2 -7.20 -13.89 -30.81
C ASN A 2 -6.29 -13.29 -29.74
N SER A 3 -4.99 -13.55 -29.87
CA SER A 3 -3.96 -12.97 -29.02
C SER A 3 -3.84 -11.48 -29.36
N ARG A 4 -4.19 -10.58 -28.43
CA ARG A 4 -3.70 -9.20 -28.50
C ARG A 4 -2.26 -9.20 -27.99
N ARG A 5 -1.34 -8.96 -28.93
CA ARG A 5 0.08 -8.73 -28.66
C ARG A 5 0.21 -7.50 -27.76
N MET A 6 0.86 -7.65 -26.61
CA MET A 6 1.54 -6.53 -25.96
C MET A 6 2.53 -5.95 -26.98
N ARG A 7 2.24 -4.75 -27.49
CA ARG A 7 3.25 -3.93 -28.16
C ARG A 7 3.99 -3.20 -27.04
N ASN A 8 5.30 -3.40 -26.96
CA ASN A 8 6.18 -2.45 -26.29
C ASN A 8 5.93 -1.08 -26.92
N LEU A 9 5.25 -0.18 -26.19
CA LEU A 9 5.13 1.21 -26.55
C LEU A 9 6.48 1.87 -26.23
N ALA A 10 7.21 2.27 -27.26
CA ALA A 10 8.17 3.34 -27.11
C ALA A 10 7.35 4.63 -26.95
N VAL A 11 7.22 5.09 -25.70
CA VAL A 11 6.59 6.36 -25.36
C VAL A 11 7.51 7.47 -25.91
N LEU A 12 7.02 8.21 -26.90
CA LEU A 12 7.65 9.46 -27.32
C LEU A 12 7.11 10.57 -26.40
N LEU A 13 7.65 10.67 -25.18
CA LEU A 13 7.42 11.79 -24.27
C LEU A 13 8.13 13.01 -24.87
N LEU A 14 7.39 13.88 -25.55
CA LEU A 14 7.83 15.24 -25.82
C LEU A 14 7.08 16.14 -24.85
N PRO A 15 7.71 16.68 -23.79
CA PRO A 15 7.10 17.70 -22.97
C PRO A 15 6.80 18.93 -23.85
N ILE A 16 5.55 19.37 -23.89
CA ILE A 16 5.14 20.59 -24.58
C ILE A 16 4.89 21.63 -23.49
N CYS A 17 5.75 22.65 -23.48
CA CYS A 17 5.64 23.79 -22.58
C CYS A 17 4.61 24.77 -23.15
N TRP A 18 3.50 25.00 -22.44
CA TRP A 18 2.49 25.98 -22.82
C TRP A 18 2.58 27.19 -21.89
N GLN A 19 2.48 28.38 -22.48
CA GLN A 19 2.50 29.63 -21.74
C GLN A 19 1.04 30.11 -21.61
N VAL A 20 0.51 30.08 -20.37
CA VAL A 20 -0.85 30.51 -20.03
C VAL A 20 -0.70 31.65 -19.03
N GLY A 21 -0.71 32.90 -19.51
CA GLY A 21 -0.37 34.04 -18.64
C GLY A 21 1.05 33.93 -18.05
N HIS A 22 1.24 34.37 -16.79
CA HIS A 22 2.52 34.32 -16.08
C HIS A 22 2.92 32.92 -15.57
N VAL A 23 2.13 31.87 -15.87
CA VAL A 23 2.37 30.49 -15.43
C VAL A 23 2.75 29.63 -16.63
N THR A 24 3.85 28.89 -16.51
CA THR A 24 4.23 27.86 -17.48
C THR A 24 3.76 26.51 -16.95
N GLN A 25 2.82 25.86 -17.63
CA GLN A 25 2.43 24.49 -17.30
C GLN A 25 3.11 23.51 -18.26
N VAL A 26 3.71 22.46 -17.69
CA VAL A 26 4.23 21.34 -18.47
C VAL A 26 3.17 20.25 -18.46
N CYS A 27 2.46 20.15 -19.58
CA CYS A 27 1.40 19.17 -19.74
C CYS A 27 1.94 17.88 -20.34
N THR A 28 1.68 16.77 -19.67
CA THR A 28 1.97 15.42 -20.13
C THR A 28 0.66 14.66 -20.28
N THR A 29 0.36 14.21 -21.50
CA THR A 29 -0.80 13.35 -21.75
C THR A 29 -0.34 11.92 -21.89
N VAL A 30 -0.97 11.02 -21.14
CA VAL A 30 -0.75 9.57 -21.21
C VAL A 30 -2.07 8.87 -21.51
N GLU A 31 -2.02 7.87 -22.39
CA GLU A 31 -3.12 6.92 -22.55
C GLU A 31 -2.96 5.84 -21.46
N ILE A 32 -3.85 5.86 -20.47
CA ILE A 32 -3.92 4.85 -19.40
C ILE A 32 -5.17 4.01 -19.68
N GLY A 33 -5.02 2.68 -19.70
CA GLY A 33 -6.01 1.77 -20.28
C GLY A 33 -7.48 2.06 -19.91
N GLY A 34 -8.40 1.94 -20.86
CA GLY A 34 -9.79 2.37 -20.70
C GLY A 34 -10.25 3.09 -21.97
N GLU A 35 -11.55 3.10 -22.27
CA GLU A 35 -12.06 3.78 -23.48
C GLU A 35 -12.55 5.21 -23.19
N GLU A 36 -12.91 5.54 -21.93
CA GLU A 36 -13.36 6.88 -21.47
C GLU A 36 -13.36 6.94 -19.92
N PHE A 37 -12.84 8.02 -19.35
CA PHE A 37 -12.95 8.37 -17.93
C PHE A 37 -13.99 9.48 -17.74
N TYR A 38 -14.72 9.42 -16.62
CA TYR A 38 -15.83 10.33 -16.32
C TYR A 38 -15.57 11.23 -15.11
N GLY A 39 -14.82 10.77 -14.11
CA GLY A 39 -14.50 11.56 -12.91
C GLY A 39 -13.06 11.38 -12.43
N VAL A 40 -12.50 12.42 -11.80
CA VAL A 40 -11.18 12.46 -11.20
C VAL A 40 -11.18 13.23 -9.89
N SER A 41 -10.55 12.68 -8.85
CA SER A 41 -10.37 13.37 -7.57
C SER A 41 -9.10 12.88 -6.89
N GLY A 42 -8.53 13.71 -6.02
CA GLY A 42 -7.27 13.44 -5.34
C GLY A 42 -7.16 14.16 -4.01
N THR A 43 -6.15 13.78 -3.23
CA THR A 43 -5.79 14.48 -1.97
C THR A 43 -4.46 15.21 -2.07
N SER A 44 -3.63 14.83 -3.05
CA SER A 44 -2.27 15.32 -3.27
C SER A 44 -1.78 14.87 -4.64
N ASP A 45 -0.69 15.46 -5.13
CA ASP A 45 -0.09 15.11 -6.43
C ASP A 45 0.41 13.66 -6.53
N ASN A 46 0.55 12.99 -5.39
CA ASN A 46 0.95 11.59 -5.30
C ASN A 46 -0.21 10.64 -4.94
N ASN A 47 -1.45 11.12 -4.92
CA ASN A 47 -2.60 10.29 -4.60
C ASN A 47 -3.87 10.81 -5.30
N ILE A 48 -4.15 10.21 -6.46
CA ILE A 48 -5.24 10.62 -7.35
C ILE A 48 -5.94 9.39 -7.88
N VAL A 49 -7.25 9.45 -8.02
CA VAL A 49 -8.08 8.40 -8.62
C VAL A 49 -8.81 8.93 -9.82
N ALA A 50 -8.83 8.15 -10.90
CA ALA A 50 -9.69 8.35 -12.05
C ALA A 50 -10.65 7.16 -12.18
N VAL A 51 -11.93 7.44 -12.43
CA VAL A 51 -12.97 6.43 -12.64
C VAL A 51 -13.69 6.62 -13.97
N GLY A 52 -14.22 5.53 -14.52
CA GLY A 52 -14.82 5.60 -15.84
C GLY A 52 -15.57 4.38 -16.31
N LYS A 53 -15.58 4.23 -17.63
CA LYS A 53 -16.35 3.22 -18.35
C LYS A 53 -15.99 1.79 -17.96
N ASP A 54 -16.98 0.90 -17.99
CA ASP A 54 -16.86 -0.55 -17.72
C ASP A 54 -16.25 -0.85 -16.34
N GLY A 55 -16.48 0.02 -15.35
CA GLY A 55 -15.92 -0.08 -14.00
C GLY A 55 -14.42 0.24 -13.93
N GLY A 56 -13.86 0.95 -14.90
CA GLY A 56 -12.45 1.34 -14.90
C GLY A 56 -12.10 2.21 -13.70
N ILE A 57 -11.07 1.80 -12.95
CA ILE A 57 -10.51 2.56 -11.82
C ILE A 57 -8.99 2.56 -11.97
N PHE A 58 -8.40 3.74 -11.93
CA PHE A 58 -6.96 3.95 -12.00
C PHE A 58 -6.51 4.83 -10.84
N HIS A 59 -5.34 4.51 -10.30
CA HIS A 59 -4.72 5.24 -9.19
C HIS A 59 -3.33 5.72 -9.58
N PHE A 60 -3.02 6.96 -9.21
CA PHE A 60 -1.72 7.59 -9.39
C PHE A 60 -1.00 7.71 -8.06
N ASP A 61 0.23 7.21 -8.03
CA ASP A 61 1.09 7.21 -6.84
C ASP A 61 2.12 8.36 -6.79
N GLY A 62 2.00 9.32 -7.71
CA GLY A 62 2.97 10.41 -7.91
C GLY A 62 4.07 10.10 -8.91
N SER A 63 4.13 8.87 -9.42
CA SER A 63 5.12 8.46 -10.42
C SER A 63 4.49 7.72 -11.61
N SER A 64 3.43 6.95 -11.38
CA SER A 64 2.79 6.15 -12.41
C SER A 64 1.32 5.87 -12.13
N TRP A 65 0.56 5.70 -13.20
CA TRP A 65 -0.83 5.26 -13.14
C TRP A 65 -0.91 3.73 -13.18
N ALA A 66 -1.65 3.15 -12.24
CA ALA A 66 -1.92 1.73 -12.18
C ALA A 66 -3.43 1.46 -12.19
N GLN A 67 -3.86 0.46 -12.96
CA GLN A 67 -5.24 -0.02 -12.89
C GLN A 67 -5.48 -0.72 -11.56
N VAL A 68 -6.54 -0.34 -10.87
CA VAL A 68 -6.98 -0.97 -9.62
C VAL A 68 -8.17 -1.88 -9.89
N SER A 69 -8.24 -3.01 -9.19
CA SER A 69 -9.36 -3.95 -9.30
C SER A 69 -10.67 -3.28 -8.90
N SER A 70 -11.68 -3.38 -9.77
CA SER A 70 -13.04 -2.89 -9.53
C SER A 70 -14.00 -4.05 -9.25
N PRO A 71 -14.89 -3.94 -8.25
CA PRO A 71 -15.90 -4.96 -7.96
C PRO A 71 -17.08 -4.94 -8.94
N THR A 72 -17.16 -3.96 -9.83
CA THR A 72 -18.27 -3.75 -10.78
C THR A 72 -17.77 -3.64 -12.22
N THR A 73 -18.68 -3.81 -13.17
CA THR A 73 -18.48 -3.51 -14.59
C THR A 73 -19.40 -2.39 -15.07
N GLU A 74 -20.18 -1.78 -14.19
CA GLU A 74 -21.00 -0.62 -14.53
C GLU A 74 -20.12 0.63 -14.67
N ASP A 75 -20.53 1.57 -15.52
CA ASP A 75 -19.81 2.83 -15.67
C ASP A 75 -19.85 3.61 -14.35
N LEU A 76 -18.67 4.02 -13.88
CA LEU A 76 -18.49 4.92 -12.75
C LEU A 76 -18.43 6.35 -13.28
N LEU A 77 -19.37 7.20 -12.87
CA LEU A 77 -19.60 8.52 -13.44
C LEU A 77 -18.86 9.62 -12.69
N ASP A 78 -18.60 9.44 -11.39
CA ASP A 78 -17.91 10.43 -10.57
C ASP A 78 -17.19 9.77 -9.37
N VAL A 79 -16.17 10.44 -8.83
CA VAL A 79 -15.38 10.00 -7.67
C VAL A 79 -14.99 11.18 -6.80
N GLU A 80 -15.12 11.00 -5.48
CA GLU A 80 -14.60 11.93 -4.49
C GLU A 80 -13.60 11.25 -3.57
N MET A 81 -12.39 11.81 -3.49
CA MET A 81 -11.31 11.34 -2.64
C MET A 81 -11.17 12.23 -1.41
N ILE A 82 -11.64 11.72 -0.27
CA ILE A 82 -11.69 12.44 1.00
C ILE A 82 -10.33 12.35 1.73
N ALA A 83 -9.66 11.20 1.63
CA ALA A 83 -8.33 10.94 2.20
C ALA A 83 -7.62 9.82 1.41
N PRO A 84 -6.31 9.59 1.58
CA PRO A 84 -5.58 8.54 0.85
C PRO A 84 -6.16 7.13 0.98
N ASN A 85 -6.83 6.86 2.10
CA ASN A 85 -7.50 5.60 2.40
C ASN A 85 -9.03 5.68 2.39
N LEU A 86 -9.60 6.78 1.86
CA LEU A 86 -11.04 7.00 1.85
C LEU A 86 -11.47 7.76 0.59
N ALA A 87 -12.17 7.06 -0.29
CA ALA A 87 -12.80 7.64 -1.47
C ALA A 87 -14.14 6.97 -1.72
N PHE A 88 -15.02 7.65 -2.42
CA PHE A 88 -16.30 7.12 -2.88
C PHE A 88 -16.43 7.35 -4.37
N ALA A 89 -16.82 6.32 -5.12
CA ALA A 89 -17.10 6.42 -6.55
C ALA A 89 -18.54 6.02 -6.79
N VAL A 90 -19.24 6.74 -7.67
CA VAL A 90 -20.66 6.52 -7.94
C VAL A 90 -20.88 6.29 -9.42
N GLY A 91 -21.96 5.59 -9.79
CA GLY A 91 -22.17 5.21 -11.18
C GLY A 91 -23.58 4.74 -11.53
N LYS A 92 -23.66 4.07 -12.68
CA LYS A 92 -24.94 3.59 -13.21
C LYS A 92 -25.58 2.55 -12.30
N LYS A 93 -26.91 2.40 -12.44
CA LYS A 93 -27.71 1.40 -11.70
C LYS A 93 -27.60 1.48 -10.17
N GLY A 94 -27.36 2.66 -9.62
CA GLY A 94 -27.26 2.86 -8.17
C GLY A 94 -25.94 2.40 -7.57
N THR A 95 -24.92 2.11 -8.39
CA THR A 95 -23.61 1.66 -7.91
C THR A 95 -22.92 2.75 -7.08
N VAL A 96 -22.50 2.38 -5.87
CA VAL A 96 -21.60 3.18 -5.04
C VAL A 96 -20.48 2.28 -4.56
N LEU A 97 -19.25 2.69 -4.80
CA LEU A 97 -18.05 2.03 -4.31
C LEU A 97 -17.40 2.89 -3.23
N ARG A 98 -16.76 2.24 -2.26
CA ARG A 98 -15.94 2.89 -1.24
C ARG A 98 -14.53 2.32 -1.28
N TRP A 99 -13.54 3.18 -1.38
CA TRP A 99 -12.15 2.86 -1.11
C TRP A 99 -11.90 2.84 0.39
N ASN A 100 -11.27 1.78 0.87
CA ASN A 100 -10.92 1.61 2.29
C ASN A 100 -9.40 1.65 2.57
N GLY A 101 -8.61 2.09 1.59
CA GLY A 101 -7.13 2.06 1.63
C GLY A 101 -6.51 0.78 1.08
N ILE A 102 -7.31 -0.24 0.75
CA ILE A 102 -6.82 -1.55 0.30
C ILE A 102 -7.55 -2.00 -0.97
N ALA A 103 -8.88 -1.91 -0.98
CA ALA A 103 -9.73 -2.33 -2.09
C ALA A 103 -10.98 -1.45 -2.21
N TRP A 104 -11.52 -1.40 -3.43
CA TRP A 104 -12.86 -0.86 -3.67
C TRP A 104 -13.91 -1.88 -3.27
N ILE A 105 -14.80 -1.50 -2.37
CA ILE A 105 -15.94 -2.30 -1.93
C ILE A 105 -17.23 -1.69 -2.43
N GLU A 106 -18.13 -2.50 -2.98
CA GLU A 106 -19.46 -2.04 -3.38
C GLU A 106 -20.36 -1.91 -2.15
N LEU A 107 -21.00 -0.75 -2.00
CA LEU A 107 -21.99 -0.47 -0.97
C LEU A 107 -23.39 -0.64 -1.54
N THR A 108 -24.27 -1.32 -0.81
CA THR A 108 -25.67 -1.45 -1.20
C THR A 108 -26.41 -0.12 -1.02
N THR A 109 -27.07 0.36 -2.06
CA THR A 109 -27.88 1.57 -2.05
C THR A 109 -29.38 1.25 -2.10
N PRO A 110 -30.26 2.19 -1.66
CA PRO A 110 -31.72 2.00 -1.72
C PRO A 110 -32.32 2.29 -3.11
N THR A 111 -31.50 2.46 -4.15
CA THR A 111 -31.92 2.91 -5.49
C THR A 111 -31.23 2.11 -6.59
N ASP A 112 -31.86 2.07 -7.77
CA ASP A 112 -31.29 1.51 -9.01
C ASP A 112 -31.09 2.59 -10.07
N LYS A 113 -31.21 3.87 -9.69
CA LYS A 113 -31.04 5.02 -10.60
C LYS A 113 -29.56 5.35 -10.76
N ASP A 114 -29.19 5.84 -11.94
CA ASP A 114 -27.81 6.29 -12.16
C ASP A 114 -27.48 7.44 -11.21
N LEU A 115 -26.32 7.36 -10.59
CA LEU A 115 -25.77 8.34 -9.66
C LEU A 115 -24.68 9.11 -10.39
N SER A 116 -24.79 10.43 -10.42
CA SER A 116 -24.03 11.30 -11.31
C SER A 116 -22.97 12.13 -10.58
N GLY A 117 -23.17 12.44 -9.29
CA GLY A 117 -22.23 13.25 -8.51
C GLY A 117 -22.13 12.76 -7.07
N VAL A 118 -20.95 12.89 -6.48
CA VAL A 118 -20.64 12.52 -5.10
C VAL A 118 -19.80 13.58 -4.41
N TRP A 119 -20.15 13.86 -3.17
CA TRP A 119 -19.35 14.71 -2.31
C TRP A 119 -19.28 14.14 -0.91
N GLY A 120 -18.14 14.26 -0.23
CA GLY A 120 -17.98 13.75 1.13
C GLY A 120 -16.96 14.52 1.95
N ASP A 121 -17.26 14.67 3.24
CA ASP A 121 -16.43 15.38 4.22
C ASP A 121 -15.70 14.40 5.14
N SER A 122 -16.29 13.21 5.36
CA SER A 122 -15.71 12.18 6.22
C SER A 122 -16.24 10.79 5.88
N ALA A 123 -15.72 9.76 6.53
CA ALA A 123 -16.20 8.37 6.35
C ALA A 123 -17.68 8.18 6.74
N SER A 124 -18.24 9.12 7.49
CA SER A 124 -19.62 9.10 8.00
C SER A 124 -20.47 10.27 7.51
N ASP A 125 -20.01 11.01 6.52
CA ASP A 125 -20.77 12.10 5.91
C ASP A 125 -20.46 12.20 4.43
N VAL A 126 -21.29 11.52 3.63
CA VAL A 126 -21.18 11.46 2.18
C VAL A 126 -22.56 11.63 1.56
N TRP A 127 -22.62 12.43 0.51
CA TRP A 127 -23.83 12.76 -0.21
C TRP A 127 -23.68 12.39 -1.66
N VAL A 128 -24.76 11.88 -2.24
CA VAL A 128 -24.78 11.43 -3.64
C VAL A 128 -26.01 11.96 -4.33
N ALA A 129 -25.84 12.47 -5.54
CA ALA A 129 -26.91 12.97 -6.40
C ALA A 129 -27.02 12.13 -7.68
N GLY A 130 -28.22 12.07 -8.26
CA GLY A 130 -28.43 11.31 -9.49
C GLY A 130 -29.78 11.50 -10.17
N LYS A 131 -30.04 10.63 -11.15
CA LYS A 131 -31.23 10.68 -12.00
C LYS A 131 -32.53 10.51 -11.21
N ASN A 132 -33.62 11.02 -11.78
CA ASN A 132 -34.96 11.01 -11.17
C ASN A 132 -35.03 11.74 -9.81
N GLY A 133 -34.06 12.63 -9.54
CA GLY A 133 -33.96 13.45 -8.35
C GLY A 133 -33.33 12.72 -7.17
N THR A 134 -32.67 11.59 -7.39
CA THR A 134 -32.10 10.79 -6.31
C THR A 134 -31.07 11.62 -5.54
N LEU A 135 -31.30 11.76 -4.24
CA LEU A 135 -30.35 12.29 -3.27
C LEU A 135 -30.21 11.32 -2.12
N LEU A 136 -28.99 10.88 -1.83
CA LEU A 136 -28.69 9.96 -0.74
C LEU A 136 -27.69 10.59 0.23
N SER A 137 -27.85 10.32 1.52
CA SER A 137 -26.89 10.69 2.58
C SER A 137 -26.40 9.44 3.31
N TRP A 138 -25.10 9.33 3.53
CA TRP A 138 -24.44 8.25 4.24
C TRP A 138 -24.00 8.70 5.64
N ASP A 139 -24.34 7.92 6.66
CA ASP A 139 -24.04 8.22 8.07
C ASP A 139 -22.84 7.44 8.64
N GLY A 140 -22.10 6.72 7.80
CA GLY A 140 -21.04 5.80 8.22
C GLY A 140 -21.46 4.33 8.25
N SER A 141 -22.77 4.06 8.21
CA SER A 141 -23.33 2.72 8.32
C SER A 141 -24.43 2.41 7.32
N SER A 142 -25.24 3.40 6.94
CA SER A 142 -26.38 3.22 6.05
C SER A 142 -26.68 4.45 5.19
N TRP A 143 -27.26 4.20 4.01
CA TRP A 143 -27.75 5.24 3.11
C TRP A 143 -29.20 5.60 3.45
N THR A 144 -29.47 6.90 3.54
CA THR A 144 -30.82 7.46 3.67
C THR A 144 -31.20 8.21 2.41
N ASP A 145 -32.40 7.95 1.87
CA ASP A 145 -32.94 8.69 0.73
C ASP A 145 -33.52 10.04 1.19
N GLN A 146 -32.94 11.12 0.69
CA GLN A 146 -33.27 12.51 1.00
C GLN A 146 -34.14 13.17 -0.08
N SER A 147 -34.44 12.47 -1.17
CA SER A 147 -35.07 13.05 -2.37
C SER A 147 -36.43 13.69 -2.09
N ALA A 148 -37.22 13.08 -1.19
CA ALA A 148 -38.53 13.61 -0.81
C ALA A 148 -38.41 14.88 0.06
N ALA A 149 -37.41 14.92 0.95
CA ALA A 149 -37.17 16.06 1.82
C ALA A 149 -36.61 17.27 1.05
N ALA A 150 -35.77 17.02 0.04
CA ALA A 150 -35.21 18.02 -0.87
C ALA A 150 -36.18 18.49 -1.97
N ALA A 151 -37.34 17.83 -2.12
CA ALA A 151 -38.31 18.09 -3.19
C ALA A 151 -37.73 17.96 -4.62
N THR A 152 -36.87 16.96 -4.86
CA THR A 152 -36.17 16.74 -6.14
C THR A 152 -36.88 15.76 -7.09
N SER A 153 -37.99 15.14 -6.67
CA SER A 153 -38.62 14.04 -7.43
C SER A 153 -38.84 14.37 -8.92
N GLY A 154 -38.32 13.50 -9.80
CA GLY A 154 -38.47 13.61 -11.25
C GLY A 154 -37.48 14.57 -11.94
N ARG A 155 -36.55 15.15 -11.19
CA ARG A 155 -35.45 15.97 -11.72
C ARG A 155 -34.28 15.11 -12.18
N GLU A 156 -33.32 15.71 -12.86
CA GLU A 156 -32.08 15.04 -13.26
C GLU A 156 -30.94 15.81 -12.64
N LEU A 157 -30.44 15.29 -11.51
CA LEU A 157 -29.29 15.87 -10.84
C LEU A 157 -28.02 15.40 -11.56
N VAL A 158 -27.16 16.36 -11.86
CA VAL A 158 -25.98 16.16 -12.70
C VAL A 158 -24.71 16.08 -11.86
N ASP A 159 -24.65 16.83 -10.76
CA ASP A 159 -23.49 16.84 -9.88
C ASP A 159 -23.84 17.30 -8.45
N ALA A 160 -22.90 17.14 -7.50
CA ALA A 160 -23.02 17.43 -6.09
C ALA A 160 -21.71 17.99 -5.48
N TRP A 161 -21.82 19.01 -4.65
CA TRP A 161 -20.68 19.59 -3.91
C TRP A 161 -21.11 20.09 -2.53
N GLY A 162 -20.19 20.19 -1.58
CA GLY A 162 -20.46 20.77 -0.26
C GLY A 162 -19.25 21.36 0.44
N ASP A 163 -19.51 21.97 1.58
CA ASP A 163 -18.53 22.45 2.55
C ASP A 163 -18.97 22.11 3.99
N ALA A 164 -18.24 22.60 4.99
CA ALA A 164 -18.56 22.41 6.41
C ALA A 164 -19.98 22.87 6.83
N ALA A 165 -20.58 23.81 6.10
CA ALA A 165 -21.85 24.42 6.43
C ALA A 165 -23.01 23.94 5.55
N SER A 166 -22.77 23.50 4.32
CA SER A 166 -23.82 23.22 3.35
C SER A 166 -23.45 22.12 2.36
N PHE A 167 -24.48 21.40 1.92
CA PHE A 167 -24.42 20.52 0.76
C PHE A 167 -25.30 21.09 -0.36
N TYR A 168 -24.87 20.96 -1.61
CA TYR A 168 -25.56 21.38 -2.82
C TYR A 168 -25.68 20.22 -3.81
N GLY A 169 -26.88 20.04 -4.37
CA GLY A 169 -27.10 19.26 -5.59
C GLY A 169 -27.56 20.16 -6.72
N LEU A 170 -27.02 19.97 -7.93
CA LEU A 170 -27.40 20.71 -9.14
C LEU A 170 -28.27 19.84 -10.05
N ASP A 171 -29.38 20.41 -10.55
CA ASP A 171 -30.12 19.82 -11.67
C ASP A 171 -29.68 20.39 -13.02
N LYS A 172 -29.91 19.60 -14.08
CA LYS A 172 -29.57 19.97 -15.46
C LYS A 172 -30.20 21.27 -15.98
N ASP A 173 -31.27 21.75 -15.33
CA ASP A 173 -32.01 22.95 -15.69
C ASP A 173 -31.53 24.18 -14.87
N GLY A 174 -30.63 23.99 -13.90
CA GLY A 174 -30.04 25.06 -13.09
C GLY A 174 -30.67 25.23 -11.72
N TRP A 175 -31.42 24.23 -11.23
CA TRP A 175 -31.97 24.27 -9.87
C TRP A 175 -30.91 23.80 -8.86
N LEU A 176 -30.72 24.59 -7.81
CA LEU A 176 -29.81 24.26 -6.70
C LEU A 176 -30.61 23.82 -5.47
N TYR A 177 -30.22 22.68 -4.93
CA TYR A 177 -30.82 22.08 -3.74
C TYR A 177 -29.82 22.16 -2.59
N ARG A 178 -30.07 23.04 -1.63
CA ARG A 178 -29.16 23.27 -0.49
C ARG A 178 -29.67 22.58 0.77
N TYR A 179 -28.80 21.79 1.39
CA TYR A 179 -28.99 21.29 2.74
C TYR A 179 -28.12 22.08 3.72
N ASP A 180 -28.74 22.74 4.70
CA ASP A 180 -28.04 23.40 5.80
C ASP A 180 -27.56 22.32 6.78
N ARG A 181 -26.25 22.03 6.77
CA ARG A 181 -25.64 21.01 7.62
C ARG A 181 -25.65 21.41 9.10
N ALA A 182 -25.63 22.71 9.40
CA ALA A 182 -25.68 23.20 10.78
C ALA A 182 -27.11 23.18 11.36
N GLY A 183 -28.10 23.55 10.54
CA GLY A 183 -29.52 23.55 10.90
C GLY A 183 -30.21 22.20 10.74
N GLY A 184 -29.62 21.28 9.97
CA GLY A 184 -30.13 19.93 9.72
C GLY A 184 -31.38 19.90 8.82
N ALA A 185 -31.53 20.86 7.90
CA ALA A 185 -32.74 21.03 7.09
C ALA A 185 -32.45 21.42 5.64
N TRP A 186 -33.36 21.04 4.75
CA TRP A 186 -33.36 21.48 3.35
C TRP A 186 -33.96 22.88 3.24
N ASP A 187 -33.30 23.73 2.46
CA ASP A 187 -33.87 25.00 1.99
C ASP A 187 -34.92 24.76 0.89
N ALA A 188 -35.70 25.79 0.59
CA ALA A 188 -36.54 25.77 -0.61
C ALA A 188 -35.62 25.74 -1.86
N PRO A 189 -35.95 24.97 -2.91
CA PRO A 189 -35.13 24.90 -4.12
C PRO A 189 -34.84 26.27 -4.71
N ASP A 190 -33.57 26.56 -4.94
CA ASP A 190 -33.14 27.81 -5.54
C ASP A 190 -33.15 27.68 -7.08
N THR A 191 -33.85 28.60 -7.73
CA THR A 191 -34.05 28.62 -9.19
C THR A 191 -33.32 29.78 -9.86
N THR A 192 -32.45 30.47 -9.12
CA THR A 192 -31.71 31.65 -9.60
C THR A 192 -30.83 31.31 -10.82
N CYS A 193 -30.31 30.08 -10.90
CA CYS A 193 -29.53 29.61 -12.04
C CYS A 193 -30.37 28.95 -13.15
N ASP A 194 -31.70 28.86 -13.03
CA ASP A 194 -32.60 28.46 -14.12
C ASP A 194 -32.75 29.62 -15.13
N VAL A 195 -31.68 29.83 -15.90
CA VAL A 195 -31.58 30.86 -16.94
C VAL A 195 -32.16 30.40 -18.28
N GLY A 196 -32.85 29.25 -18.30
CA GLY A 196 -33.47 28.66 -19.48
C GLY A 196 -32.51 27.89 -20.39
N GLY A 197 -33.04 26.85 -21.04
CA GLY A 197 -32.33 26.06 -22.04
C GLY A 197 -31.56 24.85 -21.51
N GLY A 198 -31.46 24.67 -20.19
CA GLY A 198 -30.81 23.53 -19.50
C GLY A 198 -29.38 23.24 -19.96
N ASN A 199 -28.91 22.02 -19.71
CA ASN A 199 -27.55 21.51 -19.97
C ASN A 199 -26.47 22.08 -19.04
N PHE A 200 -26.80 22.22 -17.77
CA PHE A 200 -25.76 22.23 -16.75
C PHE A 200 -25.15 20.82 -16.66
N GLU A 201 -23.83 20.75 -16.53
CA GLU A 201 -23.10 19.48 -16.51
C GLU A 201 -22.41 19.23 -15.16
N ASP A 202 -21.87 20.27 -14.52
CA ASP A 202 -21.03 20.11 -13.34
C ASP A 202 -21.02 21.36 -12.42
N LEU A 203 -20.66 21.19 -11.14
CA LEU A 203 -20.61 22.26 -10.14
C LEU A 203 -19.39 22.17 -9.20
N TRP A 204 -18.87 23.32 -8.81
CA TRP A 204 -17.86 23.39 -7.76
C TRP A 204 -18.01 24.68 -6.96
N GLY A 205 -17.90 24.58 -5.63
CA GLY A 205 -17.98 25.72 -4.73
C GLY A 205 -16.64 26.09 -4.12
N ASN A 206 -16.38 27.39 -3.97
CA ASN A 206 -15.32 27.88 -3.09
C ASN A 206 -15.81 27.97 -1.64
N SER A 207 -17.06 28.38 -1.47
CA SER A 207 -17.73 28.47 -0.17
C SER A 207 -19.24 28.48 -0.40
N SER A 208 -20.01 28.24 0.66
CA SER A 208 -21.46 28.45 0.67
C SER A 208 -21.83 29.83 0.14
N GLY A 209 -22.43 29.89 -1.05
CA GLY A 209 -22.77 31.13 -1.75
C GLY A 209 -21.69 31.66 -2.68
N GLN A 210 -20.70 30.87 -3.07
CA GLN A 210 -19.81 31.14 -4.21
C GLN A 210 -19.59 29.84 -4.99
N ILE A 211 -20.52 29.55 -5.91
CA ILE A 211 -20.57 28.28 -6.66
C ILE A 211 -20.43 28.55 -8.15
N TYR A 212 -19.44 27.90 -8.76
CA TYR A 212 -19.22 27.90 -10.20
C TYR A 212 -19.96 26.72 -10.82
N LEU A 213 -20.68 26.99 -11.92
CA LEU A 213 -21.47 25.99 -12.64
C LEU A 213 -21.15 26.07 -14.13
N VAL A 214 -20.97 24.94 -14.78
CA VAL A 214 -20.74 24.90 -16.22
C VAL A 214 -22.02 24.54 -16.97
N LYS A 215 -22.32 25.35 -17.98
CA LYS A 215 -23.47 25.17 -18.87
C LYS A 215 -23.06 25.47 -20.29
N LYS A 216 -23.03 24.44 -21.15
CA LYS A 216 -22.53 24.56 -22.53
C LYS A 216 -21.19 25.30 -22.53
N ASP A 217 -21.06 26.35 -23.32
CA ASP A 217 -19.85 27.16 -23.45
C ASP A 217 -19.71 28.25 -22.38
N GLU A 218 -20.49 28.23 -21.30
CA GLU A 218 -20.49 29.27 -20.26
C GLU A 218 -20.11 28.73 -18.87
N VAL A 219 -19.36 29.53 -18.11
CA VAL A 219 -19.19 29.38 -16.65
C VAL A 219 -20.08 30.41 -15.96
N HIS A 220 -20.94 29.94 -15.06
CA HIS A 220 -21.83 30.76 -14.24
C HIS A 220 -21.31 30.81 -12.80
N LEU A 221 -21.40 31.96 -12.16
CA LEU A 221 -21.11 32.13 -10.73
C LEU A 221 -22.40 32.48 -9.98
N TYR A 222 -22.78 31.59 -9.06
CA TYR A 222 -23.83 31.81 -8.09
C TYR A 222 -23.25 32.39 -6.80
N ASP A 223 -23.67 33.61 -6.44
CA ASP A 223 -23.17 34.36 -5.27
C ASP A 223 -24.09 34.27 -4.02
N GLY A 224 -25.03 33.32 -4.01
CA GLY A 224 -26.07 33.22 -2.98
C GLY A 224 -27.32 34.07 -3.26
N VAL A 225 -27.27 34.97 -4.25
CA VAL A 225 -28.38 35.89 -4.57
C VAL A 225 -28.65 35.96 -6.08
N SER A 226 -27.60 35.85 -6.89
CA SER A 226 -27.62 35.99 -8.34
C SER A 226 -26.77 34.91 -8.99
N CYS A 227 -27.03 34.62 -10.28
CA CYS A 227 -26.31 33.63 -11.07
C CYS A 227 -25.88 34.30 -12.38
N ASN A 228 -24.60 34.66 -12.49
CA ASN A 228 -24.09 35.47 -13.58
C ASN A 228 -23.07 34.69 -14.42
N VAL A 229 -23.10 34.87 -15.74
CA VAL A 229 -22.02 34.37 -16.61
C VAL A 229 -20.75 35.15 -16.29
N VAL A 230 -19.70 34.43 -15.89
CA VAL A 230 -18.37 35.01 -15.58
C VAL A 230 -17.33 34.71 -16.65
N ALA A 231 -17.55 33.68 -17.46
CA ALA A 231 -16.66 33.31 -18.55
C ALA A 231 -17.39 32.57 -19.67
N SER A 232 -16.80 32.57 -20.87
CA SER A 232 -17.28 31.75 -21.99
C SER A 232 -16.10 31.14 -22.74
N ALA A 233 -16.25 29.88 -23.14
CA ALA A 233 -15.29 29.13 -23.95
C ALA A 233 -15.72 29.09 -25.42
N SER A 234 -14.82 28.64 -26.30
CA SER A 234 -15.14 28.43 -27.72
C SER A 234 -15.90 27.13 -28.00
N LYS A 235 -16.10 26.28 -26.99
CA LYS A 235 -16.76 24.97 -27.04
C LYS A 235 -17.49 24.66 -25.73
N ASP A 236 -18.37 23.66 -25.76
CA ASP A 236 -19.07 23.19 -24.57
C ASP A 236 -18.08 22.66 -23.51
N LEU A 237 -18.27 23.13 -22.28
CA LEU A 237 -17.63 22.71 -21.04
C LEU A 237 -18.44 21.57 -20.41
N LEU A 238 -17.74 20.73 -19.66
CA LEU A 238 -18.22 19.45 -19.13
C LEU A 238 -17.85 19.24 -17.65
N GLY A 239 -16.77 19.88 -17.17
CA GLY A 239 -16.35 19.79 -15.76
C GLY A 239 -15.79 21.12 -15.24
N VAL A 240 -15.81 21.33 -13.93
CA VAL A 240 -15.28 22.51 -13.22
C VAL A 240 -14.76 22.15 -11.83
N TYR A 241 -13.58 22.69 -11.49
CA TYR A 241 -13.01 22.55 -10.15
C TYR A 241 -12.22 23.80 -9.77
N GLY A 242 -11.89 23.96 -8.50
CA GLY A 242 -11.04 25.06 -8.04
C GLY A 242 -10.37 24.80 -6.70
N SER A 243 -9.52 25.75 -6.30
CA SER A 243 -8.74 25.75 -5.04
C SER A 243 -8.83 27.08 -4.29
N GLY A 244 -9.88 27.85 -4.55
CA GLY A 244 -10.16 29.15 -3.94
C GLY A 244 -9.55 30.34 -4.67
N SER A 245 -8.25 30.31 -4.96
CA SER A 245 -7.59 31.34 -5.79
C SER A 245 -7.66 31.06 -7.29
N THR A 246 -7.86 29.79 -7.68
CA THR A 246 -7.90 29.32 -9.08
C THR A 246 -9.20 28.56 -9.33
N VAL A 247 -9.80 28.78 -10.50
CA VAL A 247 -10.97 28.02 -10.98
C VAL A 247 -10.69 27.57 -12.41
N VAL A 248 -10.91 26.29 -12.68
CA VAL A 248 -10.64 25.65 -13.96
C VAL A 248 -11.91 24.97 -14.45
N ALA A 249 -12.35 25.30 -15.66
CA ALA A 249 -13.44 24.62 -16.35
C ALA A 249 -12.92 23.94 -17.61
N VAL A 250 -13.35 22.71 -17.87
CA VAL A 250 -12.83 21.89 -18.97
C VAL A 250 -13.93 21.39 -19.89
N GLY A 251 -13.59 21.02 -21.12
CA GLY A 251 -14.61 20.65 -22.09
C GLY A 251 -14.13 20.01 -23.38
N LYS A 252 -15.02 20.06 -24.38
CA LYS A 252 -14.86 19.40 -25.68
C LYS A 252 -13.64 19.89 -26.46
N ASP A 253 -13.09 19.04 -27.32
CA ASP A 253 -11.91 19.36 -28.14
C ASP A 253 -10.73 19.90 -27.29
N GLY A 254 -10.48 19.32 -26.10
CA GLY A 254 -9.36 19.67 -25.22
C GLY A 254 -9.42 21.05 -24.57
N ARG A 255 -10.61 21.65 -24.41
CA ARG A 255 -10.71 23.00 -23.83
C ARG A 255 -10.47 23.02 -22.34
N VAL A 256 -9.70 24.04 -21.93
CA VAL A 256 -9.47 24.42 -20.54
C VAL A 256 -9.66 25.94 -20.45
N LEU A 257 -10.54 26.38 -19.57
CA LEU A 257 -10.81 27.78 -19.27
C LEU A 257 -10.43 28.02 -17.81
N GLU A 258 -9.40 28.83 -17.58
CA GLU A 258 -8.79 29.01 -16.26
C GLU A 258 -8.91 30.46 -15.81
N TYR A 259 -9.23 30.66 -14.53
CA TYR A 259 -9.25 31.97 -13.89
C TYR A 259 -7.93 32.22 -13.15
N ASP A 260 -7.14 33.20 -13.62
CA ASP A 260 -5.81 33.51 -13.09
C ASP A 260 -5.81 34.50 -11.89
N GLY A 261 -6.98 34.71 -11.28
CA GLY A 261 -7.19 35.72 -10.23
C GLY A 261 -7.58 37.11 -10.75
N VAL A 262 -7.36 37.41 -12.04
CA VAL A 262 -7.68 38.69 -12.68
C VAL A 262 -8.63 38.52 -13.88
N SER A 263 -8.45 37.46 -14.67
CA SER A 263 -9.17 37.22 -15.92
C SER A 263 -9.29 35.73 -16.24
N TRP A 264 -10.22 35.41 -17.15
CA TRP A 264 -10.38 34.05 -17.69
C TRP A 264 -9.59 33.88 -18.98
N VAL A 265 -8.81 32.81 -19.07
CA VAL A 265 -7.97 32.47 -20.21
C VAL A 265 -8.37 31.10 -20.75
N GLU A 266 -8.64 31.01 -22.07
CA GLU A 266 -8.92 29.74 -22.74
C GLU A 266 -7.65 29.17 -23.37
N THR A 267 -7.36 27.92 -23.03
CA THR A 267 -6.27 27.10 -23.57
C THR A 267 -6.84 25.84 -24.23
N ILE A 268 -6.11 25.32 -25.22
CA ILE A 268 -6.47 24.09 -25.93
C ILE A 268 -5.35 23.07 -25.71
N LEU A 269 -5.64 22.03 -24.94
CA LEU A 269 -4.75 20.90 -24.75
C LEU A 269 -4.81 19.95 -25.96
N PRO A 270 -3.72 19.23 -26.28
CA PRO A 270 -3.70 18.23 -27.35
C PRO A 270 -4.42 16.92 -26.93
N ALA A 271 -5.61 17.04 -26.35
CA ALA A 271 -6.47 15.96 -25.90
C ALA A 271 -7.81 15.97 -26.66
N ASP A 272 -8.56 14.87 -26.58
CA ASP A 272 -9.96 14.81 -27.04
C ASP A 272 -10.89 15.54 -26.05
N ASP A 273 -12.16 15.17 -25.94
CA ASP A 273 -13.06 15.77 -24.93
C ASP A 273 -12.57 15.49 -23.50
N LEU A 274 -12.35 16.55 -22.73
CA LEU A 274 -12.10 16.50 -21.28
C LEU A 274 -13.44 16.50 -20.55
N ARG A 275 -13.61 15.52 -19.64
CA ARG A 275 -14.83 15.29 -18.88
C ARG A 275 -14.80 15.95 -17.53
N ASP A 276 -13.67 15.89 -16.85
CA ASP A 276 -13.54 16.32 -15.48
C ASP A 276 -12.10 16.75 -15.17
N VAL A 277 -11.94 17.53 -14.10
CA VAL A 277 -10.69 18.15 -13.66
C VAL A 277 -10.58 18.12 -12.14
N TRP A 278 -9.40 17.78 -11.64
CA TRP A 278 -9.03 18.01 -10.25
C TRP A 278 -7.76 18.85 -10.19
N VAL A 279 -7.72 19.81 -9.27
CA VAL A 279 -6.56 20.70 -9.06
C VAL A 279 -6.02 20.48 -7.66
N SER A 280 -4.74 20.15 -7.55
CA SER A 280 -4.10 19.94 -6.25
C SER A 280 -3.87 21.25 -5.51
N ALA A 281 -3.56 21.16 -4.21
CA ALA A 281 -3.17 22.33 -3.42
C ALA A 281 -1.92 23.02 -3.97
N ALA A 282 -1.04 22.29 -4.66
CA ALA A 282 0.13 22.82 -5.36
C ALA A 282 -0.23 23.39 -6.75
N GLY A 283 -1.51 23.50 -7.10
CA GLY A 283 -1.99 24.04 -8.36
C GLY A 283 -1.75 23.17 -9.60
N ASN A 284 -1.30 21.93 -9.43
CA ASN A 284 -1.20 20.97 -10.52
C ASN A 284 -2.61 20.52 -10.94
N ALA A 285 -2.87 20.49 -12.25
CA ALA A 285 -4.17 20.13 -12.78
C ALA A 285 -4.15 18.76 -13.46
N TYR A 286 -5.17 17.96 -13.14
CA TYR A 286 -5.32 16.59 -13.62
C TYR A 286 -6.63 16.48 -14.37
N TYR A 287 -6.53 16.19 -15.67
CA TYR A 287 -7.68 16.16 -16.57
C TYR A 287 -7.93 14.74 -17.05
N VAL A 288 -9.20 14.33 -17.03
CA VAL A 288 -9.63 13.02 -17.55
C VAL A 288 -10.63 13.18 -18.68
N GLY A 289 -10.65 12.23 -19.62
CA GLY A 289 -11.55 12.33 -20.77
C GLY A 289 -11.65 11.08 -21.64
N LYS A 290 -11.97 11.31 -22.92
CA LYS A 290 -12.13 10.23 -23.92
C LYS A 290 -10.81 9.52 -24.23
N LYS A 291 -10.93 8.29 -24.77
CA LYS A 291 -9.83 7.39 -25.17
C LYS A 291 -8.89 6.96 -24.05
N GLY A 292 -9.29 7.15 -22.79
CA GLY A 292 -8.41 6.89 -21.66
C GLY A 292 -7.22 7.86 -21.61
N GLU A 293 -7.35 9.03 -22.24
CA GLU A 293 -6.36 10.10 -22.13
C GLU A 293 -6.49 10.73 -20.75
N LEU A 294 -5.36 10.76 -20.03
CA LEU A 294 -5.20 11.53 -18.81
C LEU A 294 -4.09 12.54 -19.04
N THR A 295 -4.41 13.82 -18.85
CA THR A 295 -3.43 14.90 -19.00
C THR A 295 -3.09 15.45 -17.62
N THR A 296 -1.82 15.37 -17.26
CA THR A 296 -1.26 16.01 -16.07
C THR A 296 -0.59 17.28 -16.51
N CYS A 297 -1.12 18.43 -16.12
CA CYS A 297 -0.42 19.69 -16.25
C CYS A 297 0.19 19.99 -14.90
N GLU A 298 1.47 19.65 -14.79
CA GLU A 298 2.27 20.08 -13.65
C GLU A 298 2.44 21.58 -13.80
N CYS A 299 1.85 22.30 -12.85
CA CYS A 299 2.21 23.66 -12.59
C CYS A 299 3.62 23.60 -12.02
N SER A 300 4.62 23.84 -12.88
CA SER A 300 5.98 23.99 -12.38
C SER A 300 6.09 25.20 -11.45
N ASP A 301 5.06 26.08 -11.40
CA ASP A 301 5.12 27.48 -10.98
C ASP A 301 3.90 27.97 -10.14
N CYS A 302 3.15 27.12 -9.41
CA CYS A 302 1.99 27.57 -8.62
C CYS A 302 2.40 28.00 -7.21
N PHE A 303 2.91 29.22 -7.13
CA PHE A 303 3.24 29.93 -5.90
C PHE A 303 2.43 31.24 -5.87
N THR A 304 2.10 31.75 -4.69
CA THR A 304 1.68 33.15 -4.60
C THR A 304 2.94 33.99 -4.56
N PRO A 305 3.25 34.84 -5.56
CA PRO A 305 4.52 35.57 -5.55
C PRO A 305 4.60 36.50 -4.34
N GLY A 306 5.66 36.38 -3.56
CA GLY A 306 6.03 37.29 -2.48
C GLY A 306 7.50 37.70 -2.60
N LEU A 307 7.82 38.85 -2.01
CA LEU A 307 9.19 39.34 -1.84
C LEU A 307 9.44 39.50 -0.35
N GLU A 308 10.62 39.12 0.12
CA GLU A 308 11.07 39.37 1.49
C GLU A 308 12.38 40.16 1.41
N VAL A 309 12.44 41.31 2.07
CA VAL A 309 13.65 42.10 2.24
C VAL A 309 14.29 41.75 3.57
N SER A 310 15.62 41.67 3.59
CA SER A 310 16.38 41.43 4.81
C SER A 310 17.65 42.27 4.86
N HIS A 311 17.94 42.82 6.03
CA HIS A 311 19.14 43.60 6.32
C HIS A 311 19.54 43.46 7.79
N ASP A 312 20.71 43.97 8.16
CA ASP A 312 21.25 43.86 9.52
C ASP A 312 20.77 44.96 10.51
N ASN A 313 19.83 45.80 10.08
CA ASN A 313 19.24 46.94 10.80
C ASN A 313 20.17 48.15 11.00
N PHE A 314 21.47 48.06 10.70
CA PHE A 314 22.43 49.13 10.98
C PHE A 314 23.37 49.46 9.82
N GLY A 315 23.10 50.56 9.13
CA GLY A 315 23.98 51.10 8.11
C GLY A 315 25.03 52.10 8.64
N ILE A 316 26.15 52.20 7.93
CA ILE A 316 27.16 53.26 8.13
C ILE A 316 27.18 54.13 6.87
N HIS A 317 26.96 55.45 6.99
CA HIS A 317 26.80 56.34 5.82
C HIS A 317 27.93 56.22 4.79
N CYS A 318 29.16 56.08 5.25
CA CYS A 318 30.32 56.02 4.36
C CYS A 318 30.64 54.60 3.84
N LEU A 319 29.83 53.60 4.17
CA LEU A 319 29.95 52.21 3.76
C LEU A 319 28.70 51.80 2.95
N ALA A 320 28.87 50.92 1.97
CA ALA A 320 27.73 50.33 1.28
C ALA A 320 27.14 49.21 2.15
N GLU A 321 25.83 49.26 2.37
CA GLU A 321 25.08 48.31 3.20
C GLU A 321 24.62 47.11 2.38
N THR A 322 24.57 45.91 2.96
CA THR A 322 24.11 44.72 2.26
C THR A 322 22.62 44.53 2.46
N ILE A 323 21.87 44.41 1.35
CA ILE A 323 20.43 44.17 1.34
C ILE A 323 20.17 42.86 0.61
N ASP A 324 19.52 41.92 1.27
CA ASP A 324 19.05 40.69 0.67
C ASP A 324 17.58 40.83 0.27
N VAL A 325 17.26 40.35 -0.93
CA VAL A 325 15.88 40.21 -1.39
C VAL A 325 15.68 38.76 -1.79
N ASN A 326 14.69 38.11 -1.17
CA ASN A 326 14.28 36.76 -1.48
C ASN A 326 12.96 36.78 -2.25
N SER A 327 12.84 35.93 -3.26
CA SER A 327 11.53 35.56 -3.79
C SER A 327 10.99 34.42 -2.94
N ILE A 328 9.78 34.60 -2.43
CA ILE A 328 9.10 33.61 -1.59
C ILE A 328 7.73 33.27 -2.18
N ASP A 329 7.15 32.18 -1.70
CA ASP A 329 5.72 31.96 -1.79
C ASP A 329 5.06 32.69 -0.62
N ALA A 330 4.20 33.66 -0.90
CA ALA A 330 3.55 34.51 0.10
C ALA A 330 2.64 33.72 1.06
N VAL A 331 2.26 32.48 0.71
CA VAL A 331 1.47 31.61 1.59
C VAL A 331 2.37 30.80 2.54
N SER A 332 3.42 30.17 2.02
CA SER A 332 4.29 29.27 2.80
C SER A 332 5.55 29.94 3.34
N GLY A 333 5.92 31.15 2.90
CA GLY A 333 7.19 31.81 3.24
C GLY A 333 8.43 31.14 2.64
N ASN A 334 8.28 30.01 1.94
CA ASN A 334 9.39 29.23 1.41
C ASN A 334 10.02 29.90 0.18
N PRO A 335 11.32 29.69 -0.09
CA PRO A 335 11.99 30.20 -1.28
C PRO A 335 11.27 29.77 -2.57
N ASN A 336 10.98 30.75 -3.42
CA ASN A 336 10.20 30.54 -4.63
C ASN A 336 11.09 30.68 -5.86
N SER A 337 11.59 29.53 -6.31
CA SER A 337 12.53 29.45 -7.44
C SER A 337 11.89 29.71 -8.80
N ASN A 338 10.56 29.80 -8.85
CA ASN A 338 9.81 29.98 -10.08
C ASN A 338 9.33 31.44 -10.26
N PHE A 339 9.57 32.29 -9.27
CA PHE A 339 9.41 33.73 -9.40
C PHE A 339 10.29 34.26 -10.54
N SER A 340 9.71 35.06 -11.43
CA SER A 340 10.45 35.78 -12.46
C SER A 340 9.75 37.09 -12.80
N GLY A 341 10.53 38.08 -13.25
CA GLY A 341 10.01 39.42 -13.55
C GLY A 341 10.92 40.52 -13.06
N GLU A 342 10.67 41.74 -13.53
CA GLU A 342 11.41 42.92 -13.08
C GLU A 342 10.83 43.38 -11.74
N ILE A 343 11.69 43.48 -10.72
CA ILE A 343 11.39 44.13 -9.45
C ILE A 343 12.03 45.51 -9.41
N THR A 344 11.39 46.42 -8.69
CA THR A 344 11.93 47.72 -8.32
C THR A 344 12.42 47.66 -6.88
N LEU A 345 13.67 48.03 -6.66
CA LEU A 345 14.24 48.32 -5.33
C LEU A 345 14.05 49.81 -5.07
N ALA A 346 13.61 50.16 -3.87
CA ALA A 346 13.36 51.53 -3.46
C ALA A 346 13.84 51.80 -2.03
N THR A 347 14.32 53.03 -1.79
CA THR A 347 14.48 53.54 -0.43
C THR A 347 13.37 54.54 -0.11
N GLY A 348 12.78 54.47 1.08
CA GLY A 348 11.75 55.41 1.53
C GLY A 348 12.24 56.87 1.62
N SER A 349 13.57 57.09 1.56
CA SER A 349 14.18 58.42 1.52
C SER A 349 14.27 59.06 0.13
N GLY A 350 14.14 58.25 -0.94
CA GLY A 350 14.38 58.67 -2.33
C GLY A 350 15.85 59.05 -2.60
N ARG A 351 16.78 58.40 -1.89
CA ARG A 351 18.23 58.59 -2.01
C ARG A 351 19.00 57.27 -1.85
N GLY A 352 20.26 57.26 -2.25
CA GLY A 352 21.11 56.07 -2.25
C GLY A 352 21.34 55.48 -3.63
N SER A 353 22.50 54.85 -3.82
CA SER A 353 22.89 54.18 -5.06
C SER A 353 22.99 52.68 -4.82
N TRP A 354 22.47 51.89 -5.76
CA TRP A 354 22.40 50.44 -5.63
C TRP A 354 23.47 49.76 -6.50
N SER A 355 23.96 48.61 -6.07
CA SER A 355 24.75 47.71 -6.93
C SER A 355 24.46 46.25 -6.64
N LEU A 356 24.64 45.36 -7.62
CA LEU A 356 24.44 43.92 -7.41
C LEU A 356 25.70 43.29 -6.83
N ILE A 357 25.59 42.62 -5.69
CA ILE A 357 26.67 41.83 -5.07
C ILE A 357 26.62 40.40 -5.62
N THR A 358 25.48 39.72 -5.48
CA THR A 358 25.23 38.37 -6.02
C THR A 358 23.82 38.24 -6.55
N GLY A 359 23.66 37.52 -7.65
CA GLY A 359 22.39 37.31 -8.33
C GLY A 359 22.64 36.97 -9.78
N THR A 360 21.84 36.09 -10.36
CA THR A 360 21.98 35.65 -11.76
C THR A 360 21.19 36.52 -12.74
N GLY A 361 20.39 37.46 -12.23
CA GLY A 361 19.53 38.37 -12.99
C GLY A 361 20.26 39.56 -13.59
N THR A 362 19.50 40.40 -14.30
CA THR A 362 20.02 41.64 -14.90
C THR A 362 19.68 42.82 -14.00
N PHE A 363 20.70 43.51 -13.51
CA PHE A 363 20.58 44.66 -12.61
C PHE A 363 20.80 45.99 -13.34
N ALA A 364 20.03 47.03 -12.99
CA ALA A 364 20.24 48.39 -13.45
C ALA A 364 19.94 49.44 -12.36
N ASP A 365 20.92 50.30 -12.08
CA ASP A 365 20.73 51.58 -11.39
C ASP A 365 20.92 52.69 -12.44
N ALA A 366 19.81 53.26 -12.90
CA ALA A 366 19.81 54.20 -14.03
C ALA A 366 20.25 55.61 -13.62
N VAL A 367 19.98 56.02 -12.38
CA VAL A 367 20.26 57.36 -11.87
C VAL A 367 20.82 57.23 -10.45
N PRO A 368 22.13 57.37 -10.26
CA PRO A 368 22.73 57.27 -8.93
C PRO A 368 22.11 58.27 -7.94
N ASP A 369 21.91 57.82 -6.71
CA ASP A 369 21.40 58.59 -5.56
C ASP A 369 19.92 59.03 -5.67
N ASP A 370 19.11 58.41 -6.52
CA ASP A 370 17.65 58.61 -6.53
C ASP A 370 16.88 57.59 -5.66
N GLY A 371 17.61 56.64 -5.06
CA GLY A 371 17.06 55.58 -4.21
C GLY A 371 16.36 54.45 -4.96
N LEU A 372 16.37 54.45 -6.30
CA LEU A 372 15.69 53.45 -7.12
C LEU A 372 16.68 52.60 -7.91
N ALA A 373 16.39 51.32 -8.05
CA ALA A 373 17.04 50.44 -9.01
C ALA A 373 16.07 49.37 -9.49
N THR A 374 16.37 48.72 -10.62
CA THR A 374 15.61 47.56 -11.09
C THR A 374 16.48 46.31 -11.15
N TYR A 375 15.84 45.17 -10.89
CA TYR A 375 16.46 43.87 -11.03
C TYR A 375 15.49 42.93 -11.75
N ASN A 376 15.88 42.45 -12.92
CA ASN A 376 15.12 41.46 -13.66
C ASN A 376 15.47 40.07 -13.16
N TRP A 377 14.53 39.46 -12.44
CA TRP A 377 14.66 38.19 -11.77
C TRP A 377 14.55 37.02 -12.75
N PRO A 378 15.57 36.16 -12.85
CA PRO A 378 15.55 35.00 -13.74
C PRO A 378 14.89 33.79 -13.06
N LEU A 379 14.22 32.95 -13.85
CA LEU A 379 13.71 31.65 -13.39
C LEU A 379 14.83 30.81 -12.78
N GLY A 380 14.51 30.09 -11.71
CA GLY A 380 15.40 29.23 -10.94
C GLY A 380 16.21 29.93 -9.85
N ALA A 381 16.14 31.27 -9.73
CA ALA A 381 16.78 32.03 -8.66
C ALA A 381 15.79 32.30 -7.53
N THR A 382 16.23 32.24 -6.27
CA THR A 382 15.40 32.51 -5.08
C THR A 382 15.90 33.67 -4.23
N THR A 383 17.13 34.12 -4.47
CA THR A 383 17.75 35.20 -3.71
C THR A 383 18.61 36.07 -4.61
N ALA A 384 18.56 37.37 -4.39
CA ALA A 384 19.50 38.34 -4.93
C ALA A 384 19.97 39.28 -3.82
N ARG A 385 21.27 39.59 -3.84
CA ARG A 385 21.92 40.44 -2.84
C ARG A 385 22.44 41.70 -3.49
N PHE A 386 22.11 42.82 -2.88
CA PHE A 386 22.45 44.15 -3.35
C PHE A 386 23.29 44.89 -2.31
N SER A 387 24.04 45.89 -2.78
CA SER A 387 24.68 46.88 -1.94
C SER A 387 23.94 48.21 -2.06
N LEU A 388 23.58 48.84 -0.95
CA LEU A 388 23.02 50.19 -0.90
C LEU A 388 24.06 51.17 -0.34
N TYR A 389 24.58 52.06 -1.18
CA TYR A 389 25.46 53.15 -0.73
C TYR A 389 24.64 54.41 -0.44
N TYR A 390 24.58 54.82 0.84
CA TYR A 390 23.76 55.93 1.32
C TYR A 390 24.59 56.96 2.13
N PRO A 391 25.29 57.86 1.43
CA PRO A 391 26.30 58.75 2.04
C PRO A 391 25.74 59.84 2.95
N GLU A 392 24.47 60.22 2.77
CA GLU A 392 23.84 61.28 3.55
C GLU A 392 22.31 61.24 3.45
N GLY A 393 21.62 61.50 4.55
CA GLY A 393 20.16 61.66 4.56
C GLY A 393 19.55 61.42 5.94
N ALA A 394 18.29 60.98 5.95
CA ALA A 394 17.59 60.58 7.18
C ALA A 394 18.32 59.41 7.87
N PRO A 395 18.41 59.40 9.21
CA PRO A 395 19.12 58.37 9.96
C PRO A 395 18.36 57.03 10.06
N ALA A 396 17.11 56.97 9.60
CA ALA A 396 16.30 55.78 9.54
C ALA A 396 15.58 55.79 8.20
N ILE A 397 15.72 54.73 7.42
CA ILE A 397 15.05 54.59 6.12
C ILE A 397 14.39 53.22 6.02
N ASP A 398 13.32 53.19 5.26
CA ASP A 398 12.60 52.00 4.86
C ASP A 398 13.19 51.47 3.55
N ILE A 399 13.31 50.16 3.40
CA ILE A 399 13.78 49.52 2.17
C ILE A 399 12.64 48.69 1.62
N ASP A 400 12.38 48.83 0.33
CA ASP A 400 11.16 48.32 -0.29
C ASP A 400 11.53 47.65 -1.62
N ALA A 401 10.93 46.49 -1.85
CA ALA A 401 11.09 45.69 -3.05
C ALA A 401 9.71 45.25 -3.55
N TYR A 402 9.34 45.66 -4.76
CA TYR A 402 8.07 45.30 -5.37
C TYR A 402 8.19 44.92 -6.83
N LEU A 403 7.32 44.04 -7.30
CA LEU A 403 7.23 43.68 -8.71
C LEU A 403 6.82 44.92 -9.53
N THR A 404 7.64 45.29 -10.51
CA THR A 404 7.46 46.52 -11.31
C THR A 404 6.14 46.49 -12.10
N ALA A 405 5.70 45.31 -12.53
CA ALA A 405 4.46 45.12 -13.27
C ALA A 405 3.20 45.09 -12.38
N ASP A 406 3.35 44.75 -11.10
CA ASP A 406 2.26 44.71 -10.12
C ASP A 406 2.80 45.04 -8.73
N SER A 407 2.63 46.30 -8.31
CA SER A 407 3.13 46.79 -7.03
C SER A 407 2.39 46.22 -5.81
N VAL A 408 1.37 45.39 -6.00
CA VAL A 408 0.72 44.64 -4.91
C VAL A 408 1.62 43.51 -4.43
N VAL A 409 2.42 42.92 -5.32
CA VAL A 409 3.51 42.00 -4.94
C VAL A 409 4.68 42.84 -4.46
N ARG A 410 4.78 42.98 -3.14
CA ARG A 410 5.72 43.82 -2.42
C ARG A 410 6.16 43.09 -1.16
N ASP A 411 7.32 43.45 -0.63
CA ASP A 411 7.67 43.09 0.73
C ASP A 411 6.68 43.66 1.76
N ASP A 412 6.71 43.12 2.98
CA ASP A 412 5.71 43.40 4.01
C ASP A 412 6.21 44.31 5.14
N ASP A 413 7.37 44.97 4.93
CA ASP A 413 8.09 45.84 5.86
C ASP A 413 8.39 45.18 7.24
N THR A 414 8.34 43.84 7.33
CA THR A 414 8.51 43.14 8.62
C THR A 414 9.93 43.20 9.17
N GLU A 415 10.92 43.44 8.32
CA GLU A 415 12.32 43.67 8.67
C GLU A 415 12.55 45.04 9.34
N GLY A 416 11.61 45.98 9.19
CA GLY A 416 11.64 47.30 9.80
C GLY A 416 12.68 48.27 9.22
N LEU A 417 12.98 49.34 9.95
CA LEU A 417 13.79 50.45 9.42
C LEU A 417 15.30 50.22 9.56
N LEU A 418 16.03 50.40 8.45
CA LEU A 418 17.50 50.45 8.42
C LEU A 418 18.03 51.76 9.03
N GLN A 419 18.80 51.66 10.11
CA GLN A 419 19.33 52.80 10.86
C GLN A 419 20.75 53.18 10.41
N PHE A 420 20.92 54.36 9.80
CA PHE A 420 22.22 54.87 9.38
C PHE A 420 22.90 55.75 10.44
N SER A 421 24.22 55.58 10.56
CA SER A 421 25.08 56.37 11.44
C SER A 421 26.41 56.73 10.79
N ALA A 422 27.16 57.68 11.36
CA ALA A 422 28.49 58.03 10.85
C ALA A 422 29.55 56.95 11.16
N SER A 423 29.34 56.17 12.22
CA SER A 423 30.23 55.10 12.68
C SER A 423 29.43 54.00 13.36
N GLY A 424 29.86 52.75 13.18
CA GLY A 424 29.21 51.55 13.69
C GLY A 424 30.20 50.41 13.92
N PHE A 425 29.65 49.22 14.18
CA PHE A 425 30.37 47.96 14.12
C PHE A 425 30.01 47.23 12.84
N THR A 426 31.01 46.65 12.18
CA THR A 426 30.80 45.59 11.19
C THR A 426 31.05 44.25 11.85
N VAL A 427 30.19 43.26 11.60
CA VAL A 427 30.33 41.90 12.13
C VAL A 427 30.43 40.93 10.98
N THR A 428 31.54 40.21 10.87
CA THR A 428 31.91 39.46 9.66
C THR A 428 32.43 38.07 10.00
N ALA A 429 32.44 37.17 9.01
CA ALA A 429 32.96 35.81 9.17
C ALA A 429 34.50 35.73 9.16
N ASN A 430 35.21 36.79 8.76
CA ASN A 430 36.67 36.85 8.68
C ASN A 430 37.18 38.23 9.12
N PRO A 431 38.41 38.35 9.66
CA PRO A 431 38.98 39.66 10.01
C PRO A 431 39.00 40.62 8.81
N LEU A 432 38.73 41.91 9.03
CA LEU A 432 38.79 42.91 7.98
C LEU A 432 40.23 43.24 7.60
N SER A 433 40.48 43.34 6.29
CA SER A 433 41.73 43.89 5.78
C SER A 433 41.83 45.40 6.07
N ASN A 434 43.07 45.92 6.14
CA ASN A 434 43.32 47.36 6.20
C ASN A 434 44.26 47.77 5.04
N PRO A 435 43.79 48.51 4.01
CA PRO A 435 42.45 49.09 3.90
C PRO A 435 41.35 48.01 3.70
N PRO A 436 40.11 48.30 4.12
CA PRO A 436 38.97 47.38 3.96
C PRO A 436 38.52 47.28 2.50
N PRO A 437 37.79 46.22 2.14
CA PRO A 437 37.16 46.10 0.84
C PRO A 437 36.08 47.20 0.65
N ALA A 438 35.74 47.47 -0.61
CA ALA A 438 34.72 48.46 -0.95
C ALA A 438 33.30 48.09 -0.47
N VAL A 439 33.05 46.79 -0.28
CA VAL A 439 31.82 46.23 0.29
C VAL A 439 32.25 45.29 1.41
N ILE A 440 31.65 45.43 2.58
CA ILE A 440 31.87 44.56 3.73
C ILE A 440 30.64 43.68 3.88
N THR A 441 30.79 42.38 3.69
CA THR A 441 29.69 41.43 3.84
C THR A 441 29.53 41.04 5.30
N PRO A 442 28.35 41.22 5.91
CA PRO A 442 28.09 40.79 7.27
C PRO A 442 28.19 39.27 7.42
N PHE A 443 28.29 38.78 8.66
CA PHE A 443 28.16 37.35 8.94
C PHE A 443 26.73 36.89 8.65
N ASP A 444 26.57 35.94 7.74
CA ASP A 444 25.28 35.45 7.20
C ASP A 444 25.24 33.92 6.97
N GLY A 445 26.36 33.22 7.21
CA GLY A 445 26.48 31.81 6.88
C GLY A 445 25.67 30.91 7.83
N PRO A 446 25.02 29.85 7.32
CA PRO A 446 24.29 28.92 8.18
C PRO A 446 25.26 28.17 9.11
N VAL A 447 24.83 27.97 10.34
CA VAL A 447 25.59 27.28 11.39
C VAL A 447 24.88 26.01 11.81
N THR A 448 25.63 25.03 12.31
CA THR A 448 25.03 23.85 12.96
C THR A 448 24.80 24.16 14.44
N ALA A 449 23.62 23.84 14.94
CA ALA A 449 23.25 24.07 16.33
C ALA A 449 24.29 23.45 17.30
N ALA A 450 24.66 24.23 18.31
CA ALA A 450 25.67 23.94 19.34
C ALA A 450 27.12 23.82 18.82
N THR A 451 27.46 24.49 17.70
CA THR A 451 28.84 24.62 17.23
C THR A 451 29.42 26.00 17.49
N ASP A 452 30.74 26.06 17.71
CA ASP A 452 31.47 27.31 17.92
C ASP A 452 31.82 27.95 16.58
N ASN A 453 31.37 29.19 16.37
CA ASN A 453 31.54 29.94 15.14
C ASN A 453 32.26 31.26 15.45
N PRO A 454 33.54 31.43 15.05
CA PRO A 454 34.24 32.69 15.28
C PRO A 454 33.62 33.80 14.43
N VAL A 455 33.29 34.92 15.06
CA VAL A 455 32.80 36.14 14.39
C VAL A 455 33.73 37.31 14.72
N TYR A 456 33.94 38.18 13.75
CA TYR A 456 34.91 39.26 13.81
C TYR A 456 34.21 40.61 13.80
N ILE A 457 34.48 41.43 14.81
CA ILE A 457 33.85 42.73 15.05
C ILE A 457 34.89 43.81 14.74
N ALA A 458 34.55 44.79 13.92
CA ALA A 458 35.42 45.94 13.67
C ALA A 458 34.64 47.25 13.85
N ALA A 459 35.19 48.17 14.65
CA ALA A 459 34.69 49.54 14.74
C ALA A 459 35.05 50.27 13.44
N TYR A 460 34.06 50.82 12.75
CA TYR A 460 34.20 51.32 11.39
C TYR A 460 33.41 52.62 11.19
N GLY A 461 33.94 53.52 10.38
CA GLY A 461 33.23 54.72 9.93
C GLY A 461 34.05 56.00 10.03
N GLN A 462 33.35 57.13 10.13
CA GLN A 462 33.92 58.48 10.25
C GLN A 462 33.82 59.01 11.68
N LEU A 463 34.88 59.66 12.14
CA LEU A 463 34.92 60.38 13.41
C LEU A 463 34.72 61.89 13.19
N PRO A 464 34.25 62.64 14.21
CA PRO A 464 34.14 64.11 14.12
C PRO A 464 35.46 64.83 13.78
N ASN A 465 36.60 64.23 14.10
CA ASN A 465 37.95 64.73 13.86
C ASN A 465 38.67 64.02 12.69
N ASP A 466 38.08 62.96 12.13
CA ASP A 466 38.58 62.23 10.96
C ASP A 466 37.42 61.85 10.02
N PRO A 467 37.21 62.61 8.94
CA PRO A 467 36.14 62.36 7.98
C PRO A 467 36.47 61.22 7.00
N GLN A 468 37.63 60.56 7.12
CA GLN A 468 37.94 59.40 6.28
C GLN A 468 37.22 58.17 6.81
N CYS A 469 36.53 57.46 5.92
CA CYS A 469 35.89 56.19 6.27
C CYS A 469 36.95 55.10 6.40
N GLY A 470 36.97 54.39 7.53
CA GLY A 470 37.93 53.31 7.75
C GLY A 470 37.72 52.60 9.08
N VAL A 471 38.60 51.63 9.37
CA VAL A 471 38.66 51.00 10.70
C VAL A 471 39.11 52.06 11.70
N ILE A 472 38.35 52.20 12.78
CA ILE A 472 38.63 53.16 13.85
C ILE A 472 39.67 52.54 14.79
N GLU A 473 40.95 52.61 14.40
CA GLU A 473 42.05 51.97 15.16
C GLU A 473 42.19 52.52 16.59
N SER A 474 41.70 53.73 16.86
CA SER A 474 41.65 54.31 18.21
C SER A 474 40.63 53.62 19.14
N TYR A 475 39.69 52.86 18.57
CA TYR A 475 38.76 52.01 19.31
C TYR A 475 39.48 50.73 19.77
N ASP A 476 40.38 50.89 20.73
CA ASP A 476 41.32 49.85 21.17
C ASP A 476 41.13 49.45 22.64
N GLY A 477 41.71 48.32 23.04
CA GLY A 477 41.69 47.82 24.43
C GLY A 477 40.39 47.13 24.83
N THR A 478 40.18 46.94 26.13
CA THR A 478 38.96 46.27 26.65
C THR A 478 37.76 47.22 26.65
N ARG A 479 36.70 46.84 25.95
CA ARG A 479 35.47 47.62 25.78
C ARG A 479 34.25 46.87 26.32
N PRO A 480 33.30 47.56 26.98
CA PRO A 480 32.07 46.96 27.46
C PRO A 480 31.01 46.95 26.36
N LEU A 481 30.85 45.82 25.65
CA LEU A 481 29.82 45.67 24.61
C LEU A 481 28.59 44.96 25.17
N SER A 482 27.40 45.53 24.94
CA SER A 482 26.14 44.85 25.24
C SER A 482 25.67 44.09 24.02
N PHE A 483 25.37 42.81 24.18
CA PHE A 483 24.88 41.91 23.13
C PHE A 483 23.43 41.47 23.41
N TRP A 484 22.65 41.31 22.36
CA TRP A 484 21.34 40.65 22.39
C TRP A 484 21.09 39.93 21.06
N SER A 485 20.11 39.03 21.05
CA SER A 485 19.70 38.33 19.85
C SER A 485 18.23 38.53 19.56
N ASP A 486 17.90 38.66 18.28
CA ASP A 486 16.52 38.64 17.81
C ASP A 486 16.21 37.27 17.19
N TYR A 487 15.00 36.79 17.48
CA TYR A 487 14.46 35.53 16.99
C TYR A 487 13.53 35.88 15.84
N LEU A 488 13.93 35.50 14.63
CA LEU A 488 13.19 35.85 13.42
C LEU A 488 12.26 34.72 13.03
N ASP A 489 12.74 33.48 13.09
CA ASP A 489 11.91 32.29 12.87
C ASP A 489 12.46 31.05 13.63
N PRO A 490 11.76 30.52 14.65
CA PRO A 490 10.53 31.04 15.23
C PRO A 490 10.75 32.38 15.93
N VAL A 491 9.69 33.19 16.12
CA VAL A 491 9.75 34.53 16.75
C VAL A 491 10.10 34.54 18.25
N ALA A 492 10.28 33.36 18.85
CA ALA A 492 10.74 33.18 20.22
C ALA A 492 11.43 31.83 20.39
N GLY A 493 12.30 31.69 21.38
CA GLY A 493 12.97 30.42 21.67
C GLY A 493 13.30 30.21 23.14
N SER A 494 13.58 28.95 23.49
CA SER A 494 13.87 28.54 24.88
C SER A 494 15.37 28.51 25.22
N GLN A 495 16.24 28.40 24.21
CA GLN A 495 17.68 28.47 24.36
C GLN A 495 18.18 29.87 23.98
N LEU A 496 19.14 30.41 24.72
CA LEU A 496 19.77 31.69 24.40
C LEU A 496 20.96 31.48 23.47
N LEU A 497 21.11 32.39 22.50
CA LEU A 497 22.35 32.55 21.75
C LEU A 497 23.47 32.97 22.71
N GLN A 498 24.70 32.51 22.44
CA GLN A 498 25.86 32.71 23.30
C GLN A 498 26.98 33.42 22.56
N VAL A 499 27.66 34.30 23.29
CA VAL A 499 28.91 34.96 22.88
C VAL A 499 29.98 34.61 23.91
N ASP A 500 31.08 33.98 23.48
CA ASP A 500 32.15 33.47 24.33
C ASP A 500 31.66 32.59 25.49
N GLY A 501 30.59 31.81 25.24
CA GLY A 501 29.96 30.90 26.19
C GLY A 501 29.01 31.57 27.20
N ALA A 502 28.80 32.90 27.11
CA ALA A 502 27.81 33.62 27.90
C ALA A 502 26.53 33.85 27.10
N GLY A 503 25.36 33.48 27.66
CA GLY A 503 24.07 33.73 27.03
C GLY A 503 23.77 35.22 26.90
N VAL A 504 23.31 35.64 25.73
CA VAL A 504 22.89 37.02 25.46
C VAL A 504 21.38 37.18 25.67
N ALA A 505 20.94 38.40 25.94
CA ALA A 505 19.52 38.69 26.13
C ALA A 505 18.75 38.61 24.81
N THR A 506 17.42 38.51 24.86
CA THR A 506 16.55 38.48 23.67
C THR A 506 15.92 39.84 23.34
N SER A 507 16.49 40.92 23.89
CA SER A 507 16.11 42.30 23.62
C SER A 507 17.21 43.25 24.05
N GLU A 508 17.31 44.40 23.39
CA GLU A 508 18.30 45.42 23.72
C GLU A 508 18.16 45.90 25.18
N VAL A 509 16.93 46.11 25.67
CA VAL A 509 16.66 46.64 27.02
C VAL A 509 17.17 45.71 28.11
N ALA A 510 17.12 44.39 27.87
CA ALA A 510 17.59 43.38 28.81
C ALA A 510 19.07 43.03 28.64
N SER A 511 19.75 43.57 27.62
CA SER A 511 21.16 43.30 27.37
C SER A 511 22.06 43.78 28.51
N SER A 512 23.16 43.07 28.73
CA SER A 512 24.17 43.44 29.72
C SER A 512 25.55 43.45 29.06
N SER A 513 26.42 44.33 29.56
CA SER A 513 27.73 44.57 28.96
C SER A 513 28.69 43.43 29.27
N GLN A 514 29.39 42.97 28.25
CA GLN A 514 30.46 41.98 28.28
C GLN A 514 31.78 42.64 27.88
N SER A 515 32.89 42.17 28.44
CA SER A 515 34.21 42.72 28.14
C SER A 515 34.78 42.10 26.87
N VAL A 516 34.97 42.90 25.83
CA VAL A 516 35.55 42.48 24.55
C VAL A 516 36.89 43.17 24.34
N ALA A 517 37.93 42.43 23.97
CA ALA A 517 39.27 42.96 23.76
C ALA A 517 39.45 43.35 22.29
N PHE A 518 39.61 44.65 22.04
CA PHE A 518 39.96 45.20 20.74
C PHE A 518 41.47 45.36 20.60
N VAL A 519 41.97 45.12 19.39
CA VAL A 519 43.33 45.39 18.93
C VAL A 519 43.23 46.13 17.59
N ASN A 520 43.69 47.38 17.54
CA ASN A 520 43.63 48.24 16.35
C ASN A 520 42.20 48.33 15.75
N GLY A 521 41.19 48.54 16.60
CA GLY A 521 39.80 48.69 16.13
C GLY A 521 39.07 47.39 15.80
N GLN A 522 39.70 46.21 15.95
CA GLN A 522 39.09 44.91 15.65
C GLN A 522 39.12 43.95 16.84
N ALA A 523 38.12 43.07 16.93
CA ALA A 523 37.98 42.03 17.94
C ALA A 523 37.42 40.74 17.30
N SER A 524 37.52 39.62 18.03
CA SER A 524 36.85 38.36 17.67
C SER A 524 36.15 37.78 18.88
N VAL A 525 34.96 37.22 18.69
CA VAL A 525 34.21 36.49 19.71
C VAL A 525 33.69 35.17 19.13
N ILE A 526 33.34 34.22 19.99
CA ILE A 526 32.76 32.93 19.60
C ILE A 526 31.25 32.98 19.72
N LEU A 527 30.57 32.85 18.58
CA LEU A 527 29.13 32.70 18.47
C LEU A 527 28.75 31.22 18.61
N ASN A 528 27.78 30.92 19.46
CA ASN A 528 27.22 29.57 19.58
C ASN A 528 25.72 29.65 19.89
N TYR A 529 24.90 28.90 19.17
CA TYR A 529 23.46 28.81 19.44
C TYR A 529 23.05 27.34 19.45
N ALA A 530 22.47 26.87 20.57
CA ALA A 530 22.25 25.44 20.82
C ALA A 530 20.94 24.88 20.23
N ASP A 531 20.14 25.73 19.61
CA ASP A 531 18.80 25.43 19.10
C ASP A 531 18.69 25.75 17.61
N ALA A 532 17.55 25.45 17.03
CA ALA A 532 17.29 25.65 15.60
C ALA A 532 16.53 26.96 15.32
N GLY A 533 16.64 27.46 14.10
CA GLY A 533 15.89 28.61 13.60
C GLY A 533 16.76 29.72 12.99
N ARG A 534 16.09 30.72 12.41
CA ARG A 534 16.64 31.96 11.88
C ARG A 534 16.75 33.00 13.00
N VAL A 535 17.98 33.43 13.29
CA VAL A 535 18.29 34.34 14.39
C VAL A 535 19.30 35.40 13.95
N GLN A 536 19.44 36.46 14.75
CA GLN A 536 20.39 37.53 14.51
C GLN A 536 21.11 37.92 15.81
N LEU A 537 22.41 38.25 15.74
CA LEU A 537 23.17 38.82 16.87
C LEU A 537 23.35 40.32 16.66
N LEU A 538 22.96 41.12 17.66
CA LEU A 538 23.07 42.56 17.67
C LEU A 538 23.96 43.02 18.83
N LEU A 539 24.66 44.14 18.63
CA LEU A 539 25.60 44.67 19.62
C LEU A 539 25.65 46.20 19.66
N LYS A 540 26.00 46.73 20.83
CA LYS A 540 26.26 48.16 21.01
C LYS A 540 27.37 48.44 22.01
N ASP A 541 28.02 49.59 21.83
CA ASP A 541 28.76 50.30 22.88
C ASP A 541 28.06 51.63 23.14
N ASP A 542 27.41 51.77 24.29
CA ASP A 542 26.78 53.00 24.77
C ASP A 542 27.51 53.59 26.00
N SER A 543 28.72 53.12 26.29
CA SER A 543 29.48 53.55 27.48
C SER A 543 29.93 55.00 27.44
N GLY A 544 29.91 55.64 26.26
CA GLY A 544 30.48 56.96 26.03
C GLY A 544 31.99 57.04 26.35
N SER A 545 32.66 55.88 26.45
CA SER A 545 34.06 55.79 26.89
C SER A 545 35.06 56.19 25.81
N HIS A 546 34.63 56.29 24.55
CA HIS A 546 35.44 56.78 23.45
C HIS A 546 35.11 58.26 23.18
N PRO A 547 36.07 59.19 23.32
CA PRO A 547 35.80 60.64 23.29
C PRO A 547 35.25 61.15 21.95
N ASP A 548 35.58 60.46 20.85
CA ASP A 548 35.12 60.82 19.51
C ASP A 548 33.84 60.10 19.08
N LEU A 549 33.26 59.25 19.93
CA LEU A 549 31.99 58.53 19.69
C LEU A 549 30.98 58.76 20.85
N PRO A 550 30.58 60.02 21.12
CA PRO A 550 29.77 60.36 22.29
C PRO A 550 28.33 59.83 22.26
N GLY A 551 27.83 59.40 21.09
CA GLY A 551 26.53 58.77 20.90
C GLY A 551 26.55 57.24 20.98
N GLY A 552 27.73 56.63 21.17
CA GLY A 552 27.93 55.19 21.04
C GLY A 552 27.95 54.71 19.59
N ILE A 553 28.22 53.42 19.40
CA ILE A 553 28.20 52.74 18.10
C ILE A 553 27.47 51.39 18.20
N ARG A 554 26.87 50.97 17.09
CA ARG A 554 26.02 49.78 16.98
C ARG A 554 26.39 48.98 15.75
N GLY A 555 26.04 47.70 15.75
CA GLY A 555 26.08 46.85 14.57
C GLY A 555 25.33 45.55 14.84
N ALA A 556 25.31 44.68 13.85
CA ALA A 556 24.73 43.35 13.95
C ALA A 556 25.42 42.40 12.96
N THR A 557 25.10 41.10 13.10
CA THR A 557 25.22 40.16 12.00
C THR A 557 24.04 40.35 11.04
N ALA A 558 24.13 39.81 9.83
CA ALA A 558 22.90 39.52 9.09
C ALA A 558 22.11 38.43 9.81
N PRO A 559 20.81 38.28 9.52
CA PRO A 559 20.06 37.08 9.86
C PRO A 559 20.78 35.82 9.35
N PHE A 560 20.90 34.80 10.19
CA PHE A 560 21.52 33.53 9.82
C PHE A 560 20.71 32.36 10.38
N VAL A 561 20.80 31.21 9.71
CA VAL A 561 20.10 29.98 10.11
C VAL A 561 21.01 29.13 10.99
N SER A 562 20.51 28.73 12.16
CA SER A 562 21.06 27.64 12.96
C SER A 562 20.23 26.39 12.71
N ARG A 563 20.80 25.38 12.06
CA ARG A 563 20.09 24.13 11.74
C ARG A 563 20.36 23.04 12.76
N PRO A 564 19.43 22.10 13.00
CA PRO A 564 19.75 20.88 13.73
C PRO A 564 20.92 20.16 13.08
N ALA A 565 21.71 19.44 13.88
CA ALA A 565 22.84 18.67 13.36
C ALA A 565 22.38 17.38 12.68
N ARG A 566 21.34 16.73 13.21
CA ARG A 566 20.74 15.49 12.66
C ARG A 566 19.41 15.16 13.32
N PHE A 567 18.66 14.23 12.74
CA PHE A 567 17.54 13.56 13.41
C PHE A 567 17.95 12.21 14.02
N ALA A 568 17.24 11.79 15.06
CA ALA A 568 17.37 10.45 15.64
C ALA A 568 16.00 9.82 15.92
N ILE A 569 15.89 8.52 15.68
CA ILE A 569 14.68 7.73 15.95
C ILE A 569 14.89 6.89 17.21
N SER A 570 13.93 6.94 18.14
CA SER A 570 13.96 6.23 19.42
C SER A 570 12.57 5.72 19.82
N ASN A 571 12.47 5.03 20.96
CA ASN A 571 11.20 4.54 21.53
C ASN A 571 10.34 3.72 20.57
N ILE A 572 10.96 2.85 19.77
CA ILE A 572 10.26 2.01 18.80
C ILE A 572 9.48 0.91 19.54
N VAL A 573 8.15 0.99 19.52
CA VAL A 573 7.25 0.12 20.31
C VAL A 573 5.97 -0.24 19.55
N SER A 574 5.36 -1.37 19.87
CA SER A 574 3.98 -1.70 19.49
C SER A 574 3.20 -2.04 20.76
N GLY A 575 2.25 -1.18 21.12
CA GLY A 575 1.61 -1.23 22.43
C GLY A 575 2.65 -1.18 23.57
N ALA A 576 2.74 -2.26 24.36
CA ALA A 576 3.72 -2.39 25.44
C ALA A 576 5.02 -3.11 25.01
N THR A 577 5.10 -3.60 23.78
CA THR A 577 6.23 -4.38 23.28
C THR A 577 7.29 -3.45 22.71
N THR A 578 8.51 -3.50 23.23
CA THR A 578 9.66 -2.78 22.66
C THR A 578 10.25 -3.55 21.48
N ASN A 579 10.66 -2.83 20.44
CA ASN A 579 11.37 -3.41 19.31
C ASN A 579 12.63 -4.16 19.79
N PRO A 580 12.72 -5.48 19.53
CA PRO A 580 13.82 -6.29 20.02
C PRO A 580 15.10 -6.17 19.18
N GLY A 581 15.05 -5.47 18.04
CA GLY A 581 16.23 -5.19 17.22
C GLY A 581 16.76 -6.42 16.49
N ALA A 582 15.88 -7.26 15.92
CA ALA A 582 16.30 -8.42 15.15
C ALA A 582 17.23 -8.02 13.99
N THR A 583 18.29 -8.79 13.75
CA THR A 583 19.26 -8.52 12.68
C THR A 583 19.28 -9.60 11.59
N ASP A 584 18.55 -10.69 11.81
CA ASP A 584 18.44 -11.80 10.87
C ASP A 584 17.03 -12.43 10.90
N ALA A 585 16.79 -13.37 9.99
CA ALA A 585 15.51 -14.06 9.85
C ALA A 585 15.16 -15.01 11.01
N ASN A 586 16.06 -15.26 11.97
CA ASN A 586 15.84 -16.09 13.16
C ASN A 586 15.79 -15.27 14.46
N GLY A 587 15.96 -13.95 14.38
CA GLY A 587 15.84 -13.05 15.51
C GLY A 587 14.46 -13.06 16.18
N PRO A 588 14.30 -12.40 17.32
CA PRO A 588 13.00 -12.29 18.00
C PRO A 588 11.95 -11.59 17.13
N VAL A 589 10.71 -12.08 17.21
CA VAL A 589 9.54 -11.44 16.61
C VAL A 589 9.27 -10.12 17.33
N PHE A 590 9.03 -9.07 16.55
CA PHE A 590 8.56 -7.79 17.07
C PHE A 590 7.03 -7.72 17.01
N ILE A 591 6.47 -7.87 15.80
CA ILE A 591 5.08 -7.58 15.49
C ILE A 591 4.67 -8.31 14.20
N ALA A 592 3.37 -8.47 13.96
CA ALA A 592 2.87 -8.93 12.68
C ALA A 592 2.87 -7.81 11.61
N ALA A 593 2.99 -8.20 10.35
CA ALA A 593 2.97 -7.30 9.20
C ALA A 593 1.61 -6.60 9.08
N GLY A 594 1.64 -5.27 8.94
CA GLY A 594 0.47 -4.42 8.90
C GLY A 594 -0.09 -3.99 10.26
N ASP A 595 0.38 -4.55 11.37
CA ASP A 595 -0.02 -4.07 12.70
C ASP A 595 0.68 -2.73 13.04
N PRO A 596 0.03 -1.87 13.85
CA PRO A 596 0.57 -0.55 14.18
C PRO A 596 1.72 -0.61 15.19
N PHE A 597 2.73 0.22 14.94
CA PHE A 597 3.84 0.52 15.85
C PHE A 597 4.11 2.03 15.86
N GLY A 598 4.81 2.47 16.90
CA GLY A 598 5.15 3.87 17.13
C GLY A 598 6.62 4.06 17.44
N PHE A 599 7.06 5.30 17.33
CA PHE A 599 8.41 5.75 17.66
C PHE A 599 8.43 7.28 17.85
N THR A 600 9.54 7.78 18.37
CA THR A 600 9.82 9.20 18.56
C THR A 600 10.97 9.61 17.64
N VAL A 601 10.78 10.70 16.89
CA VAL A 601 11.84 11.40 16.16
C VAL A 601 12.26 12.63 16.96
N THR A 602 13.56 12.85 17.10
CA THR A 602 14.12 14.01 17.79
C THR A 602 15.11 14.73 16.88
N ALA A 603 14.93 16.05 16.71
CA ALA A 603 15.90 16.94 16.10
C ALA A 603 17.00 17.24 17.11
N LEU A 604 18.25 16.93 16.79
CA LEU A 604 19.39 17.00 17.72
C LEU A 604 20.42 18.01 17.26
N ASN A 605 20.97 18.77 18.20
CA ASN A 605 22.15 19.62 17.97
C ASN A 605 23.45 18.79 17.95
N ALA A 606 24.59 19.45 17.70
CA ALA A 606 25.90 18.80 17.58
C ALA A 606 26.34 18.07 18.86
N LEU A 607 25.77 18.43 20.01
CA LEU A 607 26.04 17.79 21.31
C LEU A 607 25.06 16.64 21.63
N GLY A 608 24.08 16.38 20.77
CA GLY A 608 23.08 15.33 20.96
C GLY A 608 21.94 15.70 21.91
N ASN A 609 21.71 17.00 22.15
CA ASN A 609 20.53 17.49 22.87
C ASN A 609 19.44 17.89 21.87
N PRO A 610 18.14 17.81 22.24
CA PRO A 610 17.05 18.29 21.40
C PRO A 610 17.22 19.77 21.02
N THR A 611 16.71 20.16 19.86
CA THR A 611 16.53 21.56 19.42
C THR A 611 15.06 21.96 19.54
N PRO A 612 14.62 22.53 20.69
CA PRO A 612 13.22 22.89 20.96
C PRO A 612 12.49 23.68 19.89
N ASN A 613 13.19 24.53 19.15
CA ASN A 613 12.61 25.39 18.14
C ASN A 613 12.28 24.68 16.82
N PHE A 614 12.83 23.50 16.57
CA PHE A 614 12.50 22.74 15.37
C PHE A 614 11.02 22.33 15.36
N GLY A 615 10.31 22.67 14.28
CA GLY A 615 8.87 22.52 14.11
C GLY A 615 8.03 23.55 14.87
N GLN A 616 8.63 24.67 15.28
CA GLN A 616 7.96 25.84 15.84
C GLN A 616 8.02 27.06 14.92
N GLU A 617 8.64 26.91 13.75
CA GLU A 617 8.77 27.94 12.73
C GLU A 617 7.39 28.46 12.27
N VAL A 618 7.36 29.63 11.63
CA VAL A 618 6.12 30.23 11.09
C VAL A 618 5.39 29.23 10.20
N VAL A 619 6.14 28.55 9.34
CA VAL A 619 5.71 27.31 8.70
C VAL A 619 6.46 26.15 9.33
N ALA A 620 5.75 25.43 10.19
CA ALA A 620 6.34 24.39 11.02
C ALA A 620 6.98 23.28 10.19
N GLU A 621 8.26 23.02 10.47
CA GLU A 621 9.04 21.99 9.82
C GLU A 621 8.63 20.58 10.25
N SER A 622 8.78 19.62 9.33
CA SER A 622 8.43 18.22 9.57
C SER A 622 9.49 17.25 9.04
N VAL A 623 9.31 15.94 9.28
CA VAL A 623 10.28 14.90 8.91
C VAL A 623 9.66 13.87 8.00
N SER A 624 10.35 13.58 6.89
CA SER A 624 10.07 12.45 6.01
C SER A 624 10.83 11.20 6.46
N LEU A 625 10.25 10.02 6.24
CA LEU A 625 10.77 8.74 6.72
C LEU A 625 10.86 7.73 5.57
N THR A 626 12.07 7.30 5.26
CA THR A 626 12.30 6.31 4.19
C THR A 626 12.68 4.95 4.77
N PRO A 627 11.91 3.87 4.52
CA PRO A 627 12.27 2.53 4.94
C PRO A 627 13.35 1.92 4.04
N SER A 628 14.26 1.16 4.64
CA SER A 628 15.27 0.37 3.94
C SER A 628 15.34 -1.04 4.51
N LEU A 629 15.36 -2.04 3.63
CA LEU A 629 15.42 -3.44 4.06
C LEU A 629 16.76 -3.82 4.68
N VAL A 630 16.71 -4.62 5.76
CA VAL A 630 17.83 -5.34 6.36
C VAL A 630 17.69 -6.84 6.05
N VAL A 631 16.48 -7.38 6.24
CA VAL A 631 16.13 -8.77 5.92
C VAL A 631 14.76 -8.78 5.25
N PRO A 632 14.59 -9.38 4.06
CA PRO A 632 15.66 -9.84 3.18
C PRO A 632 16.49 -8.65 2.65
N VAL A 633 17.73 -8.87 2.21
CA VAL A 633 18.57 -7.80 1.64
C VAL A 633 18.03 -7.20 0.34
N ALA A 634 17.12 -7.91 -0.32
CA ALA A 634 16.38 -7.49 -1.49
C ALA A 634 15.00 -8.17 -1.47
N GLY A 635 13.96 -7.43 -1.83
CA GLY A 635 12.57 -7.89 -1.76
C GLY A 635 11.59 -6.74 -1.91
N ALA A 636 10.33 -6.98 -1.56
CA ALA A 636 9.34 -5.92 -1.46
C ALA A 636 9.66 -5.01 -0.28
N ASN A 637 9.69 -3.70 -0.52
CA ASN A 637 9.90 -2.67 0.50
C ASN A 637 8.85 -1.57 0.35
N PRO A 638 7.58 -1.85 0.69
CA PRO A 638 6.54 -0.83 0.59
C PRO A 638 6.86 0.34 1.52
N PRO A 639 6.37 1.55 1.20
CA PRO A 639 6.46 2.68 2.12
C PRO A 639 5.77 2.36 3.45
N LEU A 640 6.11 3.13 4.49
CA LEU A 640 5.35 3.11 5.74
C LEU A 640 3.92 3.60 5.49
N ALA A 641 2.93 2.87 5.97
CA ALA A 641 1.55 3.30 5.96
C ALA A 641 1.15 3.86 7.33
N PHE A 642 0.40 4.96 7.35
CA PHE A 642 -0.12 5.61 8.56
C PHE A 642 -1.36 6.44 8.19
N THR A 643 -2.17 6.81 9.18
CA THR A 643 -3.32 7.72 8.99
C THR A 643 -2.98 9.14 9.45
N ILE A 644 -2.27 9.26 10.57
CA ILE A 644 -1.82 10.52 11.17
C ILE A 644 -0.30 10.64 11.04
N GLY A 645 0.45 9.60 11.41
CA GLY A 645 1.90 9.62 11.37
C GLY A 645 2.52 10.37 12.55
N LEU A 646 3.55 11.18 12.29
CA LEU A 646 4.17 12.02 13.33
C LEU A 646 3.25 13.19 13.67
N GLY A 647 3.03 13.44 14.97
CA GLY A 647 2.47 14.72 15.40
C GLY A 647 3.45 15.87 15.17
N GLY A 648 3.00 17.11 15.39
CA GLY A 648 3.89 18.29 15.38
C GLY A 648 5.01 18.16 16.41
N PHE A 649 6.20 18.68 16.07
CA PHE A 649 7.33 18.66 16.99
C PHE A 649 7.06 19.57 18.20
N ALA A 650 7.36 19.07 19.39
CA ALA A 650 7.29 19.82 20.63
C ALA A 650 8.56 19.58 21.45
N GLY A 651 9.27 20.65 21.81
CA GLY A 651 10.56 20.53 22.47
C GLY A 651 11.61 19.78 21.62
N GLY A 652 11.53 19.92 20.29
CA GLY A 652 12.44 19.29 19.35
C GLY A 652 12.19 17.80 19.13
N SER A 653 11.04 17.27 19.54
CA SER A 653 10.66 15.87 19.28
C SER A 653 9.21 15.72 18.83
N ALA A 654 8.97 14.77 17.93
CA ALA A 654 7.65 14.33 17.48
C ALA A 654 7.50 12.83 17.71
N SER A 655 6.29 12.36 18.00
CA SER A 655 5.99 10.93 18.12
C SER A 655 4.76 10.57 17.31
N GLY A 656 4.72 9.34 16.82
CA GLY A 656 3.53 8.76 16.18
C GLY A 656 3.37 7.31 16.62
N THR A 657 2.15 6.78 16.50
CA THR A 657 1.79 5.44 17.05
C THR A 657 1.05 4.54 16.07
N ASP A 658 0.73 5.02 14.87
CA ASP A 658 -0.11 4.36 13.89
C ASP A 658 0.65 3.97 12.61
N PHE A 659 1.98 3.93 12.66
CA PHE A 659 2.79 3.45 11.55
C PHE A 659 2.62 1.95 11.40
N SER A 660 2.53 1.49 10.16
CA SER A 660 2.44 0.07 9.83
C SER A 660 3.31 -0.22 8.62
N TRP A 661 3.79 -1.46 8.55
CA TRP A 661 4.58 -1.93 7.41
C TRP A 661 3.99 -3.27 6.95
N GLY A 662 3.46 -3.28 5.74
CA GLY A 662 2.65 -4.38 5.20
C GLY A 662 3.44 -5.62 4.75
N GLU A 663 4.67 -5.78 5.21
CA GLU A 663 5.58 -6.81 4.73
C GLU A 663 6.38 -7.46 5.87
N VAL A 664 6.95 -8.64 5.62
CA VAL A 664 7.73 -9.39 6.61
C VAL A 664 9.23 -9.15 6.48
N GLY A 665 9.94 -9.28 7.60
CA GLY A 665 11.39 -9.13 7.65
C GLY A 665 11.86 -8.11 8.68
N VAL A 666 12.93 -7.41 8.37
CA VAL A 666 13.58 -6.40 9.22
C VAL A 666 13.93 -5.21 8.34
N MET A 667 13.66 -4.00 8.80
CA MET A 667 14.00 -2.76 8.10
C MET A 667 14.68 -1.74 9.02
N THR A 668 15.21 -0.66 8.45
CA THR A 668 15.60 0.57 9.18
C THR A 668 14.84 1.75 8.59
N LEU A 669 14.69 2.83 9.34
CA LEU A 669 14.11 4.08 8.87
C LEU A 669 15.18 5.16 8.79
N MET A 670 15.20 5.90 7.69
CA MET A 670 16.06 7.08 7.51
C MET A 670 15.19 8.35 7.59
N PRO A 671 15.40 9.23 8.58
CA PRO A 671 14.72 10.52 8.66
C PRO A 671 15.47 11.62 7.91
N SER A 672 14.72 12.53 7.26
CA SER A 672 15.21 13.80 6.70
C SER A 672 14.17 14.90 6.90
N VAL A 673 14.54 16.17 6.77
CA VAL A 673 13.53 17.24 6.72
C VAL A 673 12.61 17.00 5.52
N ALA A 674 11.32 17.26 5.68
CA ALA A 674 10.29 16.71 4.81
C ALA A 674 10.36 17.22 3.36
N ASP A 675 10.73 18.48 3.18
CA ASP A 675 10.89 19.16 1.90
C ASP A 675 12.35 19.19 1.39
N GLY A 676 13.29 18.70 2.19
CA GLY A 676 14.71 18.65 1.87
C GLY A 676 15.48 19.96 2.08
N ASP A 677 14.90 20.97 2.73
CA ASP A 677 15.57 22.25 3.00
C ASP A 677 15.11 22.91 4.30
N TYR A 678 16.00 23.03 5.29
CA TYR A 678 15.66 23.73 6.52
C TYR A 678 15.91 25.24 6.40
N LEU A 679 14.85 26.04 6.25
CA LEU A 679 14.89 27.52 6.16
C LEU A 679 15.90 28.06 5.12
N GLY A 680 16.04 27.41 3.96
CA GLY A 680 16.97 27.83 2.90
C GLY A 680 18.44 27.43 3.14
N SER A 681 18.73 26.64 4.18
CA SER A 681 20.09 26.23 4.57
C SER A 681 20.50 24.82 4.09
N GLY A 682 19.63 24.17 3.31
CA GLY A 682 19.76 22.82 2.78
C GLY A 682 19.25 21.72 3.72
N ASP A 683 19.28 20.49 3.22
CA ASP A 683 18.76 19.30 3.89
C ASP A 683 19.42 19.04 5.26
N VAL A 684 18.61 18.53 6.19
CA VAL A 684 19.02 17.98 7.48
C VAL A 684 18.64 16.50 7.51
N THR A 685 19.63 15.62 7.46
CA THR A 685 19.42 14.17 7.52
C THR A 685 19.70 13.61 8.92
N GLY A 686 19.07 12.50 9.28
CA GLY A 686 19.41 11.76 10.49
C GLY A 686 20.25 10.50 10.27
N ASP A 687 20.56 9.84 11.39
CA ASP A 687 21.13 8.50 11.36
C ASP A 687 20.02 7.48 11.05
N ALA A 688 20.34 6.43 10.28
CA ALA A 688 19.43 5.31 10.13
C ALA A 688 19.08 4.73 11.50
N SER A 689 17.80 4.42 11.72
CA SER A 689 17.37 3.76 12.94
C SER A 689 18.14 2.45 13.15
N GLY A 690 18.17 1.96 14.39
CA GLY A 690 18.47 0.55 14.62
C GLY A 690 17.48 -0.36 13.85
N PRO A 691 17.80 -1.64 13.63
CA PRO A 691 16.91 -2.58 12.98
C PRO A 691 15.54 -2.64 13.65
N ILE A 692 14.48 -2.56 12.86
CA ILE A 692 13.07 -2.64 13.27
C ILE A 692 12.52 -3.96 12.75
N GLY A 693 12.05 -4.79 13.68
CA GLY A 693 11.57 -6.14 13.38
C GLY A 693 12.06 -7.17 14.42
N ARG A 694 11.76 -8.45 14.24
CA ARG A 694 11.28 -9.05 12.98
C ARG A 694 9.75 -8.93 12.82
N PHE A 695 9.32 -8.43 11.67
CA PHE A 695 7.94 -8.50 11.18
C PHE A 695 7.66 -9.92 10.65
N ILE A 696 6.55 -10.52 11.09
CA ILE A 696 6.07 -11.84 10.65
C ILE A 696 4.72 -11.71 9.95
N PRO A 697 4.24 -12.69 9.16
CA PRO A 697 2.90 -12.56 8.59
C PRO A 697 1.85 -12.44 9.70
N HIS A 698 0.75 -11.74 9.44
CA HIS A 698 -0.35 -11.63 10.38
C HIS A 698 -1.12 -12.94 10.47
N HIS A 699 -1.39 -13.55 9.32
CA HIS A 699 -2.11 -14.83 9.24
C HIS A 699 -1.83 -15.55 7.92
N PHE A 700 -2.31 -16.80 7.83
CA PHE A 700 -2.32 -17.55 6.59
C PHE A 700 -3.75 -17.69 6.03
N THR A 701 -3.90 -17.54 4.72
CA THR A 701 -5.07 -18.02 3.99
C THR A 701 -4.74 -19.33 3.29
N THR A 702 -5.74 -20.18 3.08
CA THR A 702 -5.55 -21.50 2.48
C THR A 702 -6.61 -21.83 1.45
N THR A 703 -6.19 -22.50 0.37
CA THR A 703 -7.09 -23.07 -0.63
C THR A 703 -6.76 -24.54 -0.82
N VAL A 704 -7.77 -25.40 -0.80
CA VAL A 704 -7.60 -26.86 -0.97
C VAL A 704 -8.12 -27.31 -2.34
N ASN A 705 -7.46 -28.30 -2.94
CA ASN A 705 -8.00 -28.97 -4.11
C ASN A 705 -9.14 -29.94 -3.73
N ALA A 706 -9.75 -30.57 -4.74
CA ALA A 706 -10.71 -31.66 -4.57
C ALA A 706 -9.99 -33.02 -4.74
N PRO A 707 -9.47 -33.63 -3.66
CA PRO A 707 -8.82 -34.93 -3.74
C PRO A 707 -9.83 -36.04 -4.04
N VAL A 708 -9.31 -37.15 -4.54
CA VAL A 708 -10.09 -38.34 -4.90
C VAL A 708 -9.32 -39.59 -4.48
N PHE A 709 -9.96 -40.50 -3.77
CA PHE A 709 -9.47 -41.85 -3.52
C PHE A 709 -9.71 -42.76 -4.73
N ALA A 710 -8.77 -43.64 -5.03
CA ALA A 710 -8.95 -44.71 -6.00
C ALA A 710 -9.72 -45.87 -5.34
N THR A 711 -10.90 -46.22 -5.86
CA THR A 711 -11.64 -47.40 -5.41
C THR A 711 -10.90 -48.66 -5.84
N ALA A 712 -10.81 -49.65 -4.96
CA ALA A 712 -10.02 -50.84 -5.25
C ALA A 712 -10.61 -51.68 -6.39
N CYS A 713 -11.95 -51.73 -6.50
CA CYS A 713 -12.64 -52.23 -7.68
C CYS A 713 -13.50 -51.15 -8.34
N ASP A 714 -12.89 -50.38 -9.24
CA ASP A 714 -13.56 -49.26 -9.91
C ASP A 714 -14.82 -49.68 -10.71
N SER A 715 -14.76 -50.79 -11.44
CA SER A 715 -15.90 -51.28 -12.25
C SER A 715 -17.11 -51.69 -11.39
N GLY A 716 -16.86 -52.11 -10.14
CA GLY A 716 -17.88 -52.56 -9.19
C GLY A 716 -18.26 -51.51 -8.14
N GLY A 717 -17.50 -50.42 -8.03
CA GLY A 717 -17.78 -49.33 -7.10
C GLY A 717 -17.52 -49.63 -5.62
N PHE A 718 -16.64 -50.59 -5.30
CA PHE A 718 -16.41 -51.03 -3.91
C PHE A 718 -14.93 -51.30 -3.57
N THR A 719 -14.62 -51.28 -2.27
CA THR A 719 -13.34 -51.75 -1.70
C THR A 719 -13.60 -52.76 -0.58
N TYR A 720 -12.76 -53.79 -0.46
CA TYR A 720 -12.88 -54.74 0.66
C TYR A 720 -12.26 -54.20 1.96
N LEU A 721 -12.88 -54.48 3.11
CA LEU A 721 -12.30 -54.15 4.42
C LEU A 721 -10.94 -54.85 4.59
N GLY A 722 -9.92 -54.09 4.98
CA GLY A 722 -8.53 -54.53 5.06
C GLY A 722 -7.73 -54.32 3.77
N GLN A 723 -8.38 -54.08 2.62
CA GLN A 723 -7.71 -53.77 1.36
C GLN A 723 -7.25 -52.30 1.35
N PRO A 724 -5.96 -52.02 1.08
CA PRO A 724 -5.48 -50.66 0.97
C PRO A 724 -6.00 -49.99 -0.31
N PHE A 725 -6.34 -48.72 -0.19
CA PHE A 725 -6.67 -47.82 -1.29
C PHE A 725 -5.83 -46.53 -1.20
N ASN A 726 -5.51 -45.95 -2.35
CA ASN A 726 -4.62 -44.80 -2.49
C ASN A 726 -5.37 -43.57 -3.01
N TYR A 727 -4.70 -42.43 -3.08
CA TYR A 727 -5.22 -41.27 -3.80
C TYR A 727 -5.09 -41.47 -5.32
N GLN A 728 -6.17 -41.26 -6.05
CA GLN A 728 -6.12 -40.99 -7.49
C GLN A 728 -5.71 -39.53 -7.73
N THR A 729 -6.28 -38.60 -6.95
CA THR A 729 -5.90 -37.19 -6.89
C THR A 729 -5.47 -36.90 -5.47
N VAL A 730 -4.18 -36.61 -5.28
CA VAL A 730 -3.62 -36.34 -3.95
C VAL A 730 -4.20 -35.05 -3.35
N PRO A 731 -4.41 -34.97 -2.02
CA PRO A 731 -4.76 -33.72 -1.36
C PRO A 731 -3.59 -32.74 -1.47
N GLN A 732 -3.91 -31.54 -1.94
CA GLN A 732 -2.98 -30.43 -2.05
C GLN A 732 -3.64 -29.17 -1.51
N MET A 733 -2.89 -28.46 -0.68
CA MET A 733 -3.28 -27.16 -0.13
C MET A 733 -2.26 -26.12 -0.55
N SER A 734 -2.74 -24.97 -1.03
CA SER A 734 -1.93 -23.77 -1.16
C SER A 734 -2.10 -22.93 0.10
N VAL A 735 -1.00 -22.37 0.59
CA VAL A 735 -0.94 -21.47 1.75
C VAL A 735 -0.38 -20.13 1.29
N THR A 736 -1.04 -19.05 1.67
CA THR A 736 -0.61 -17.68 1.37
C THR A 736 -0.43 -16.93 2.69
N ALA A 737 0.72 -16.29 2.88
CA ALA A 737 1.06 -15.47 4.03
C ALA A 737 0.58 -14.03 3.80
N GLU A 738 -0.25 -13.50 4.70
CA GLU A 738 -0.90 -12.20 4.51
C GLU A 738 -0.64 -11.24 5.69
N SER A 739 -0.62 -9.95 5.37
CA SER A 739 -0.56 -8.84 6.33
C SER A 739 -1.94 -8.62 6.99
N ALA A 740 -2.02 -7.71 7.96
CA ALA A 740 -3.28 -7.28 8.56
C ALA A 740 -4.27 -6.69 7.53
N ALA A 741 -3.77 -6.19 6.40
CA ALA A 741 -4.55 -5.66 5.29
C ALA A 741 -5.02 -6.75 4.29
N ASN A 742 -4.80 -8.03 4.58
CA ASN A 742 -5.06 -9.17 3.67
C ASN A 742 -4.31 -9.07 2.33
N THR A 743 -3.15 -8.41 2.33
CA THR A 743 -2.24 -8.38 1.19
C THR A 743 -1.16 -9.45 1.37
N THR A 744 -0.76 -10.11 0.28
CA THR A 744 0.29 -11.14 0.34
C THR A 744 1.63 -10.53 0.73
N THR A 745 2.26 -11.10 1.76
CA THR A 745 3.59 -10.73 2.23
C THR A 745 4.68 -11.37 1.35
N ALA A 746 5.13 -10.66 0.33
CA ALA A 746 6.02 -11.18 -0.70
C ALA A 746 7.38 -11.65 -0.15
N ASN A 747 7.85 -11.07 0.96
CA ASN A 747 9.13 -11.43 1.57
C ASN A 747 9.05 -12.71 2.41
N TYR A 748 7.86 -13.28 2.64
CA TYR A 748 7.72 -14.54 3.38
C TYR A 748 8.14 -15.73 2.50
N THR A 749 9.45 -15.92 2.39
CA THR A 749 10.11 -16.98 1.62
C THR A 749 11.54 -17.22 2.15
N ALA A 750 12.19 -18.28 1.69
CA ALA A 750 13.55 -18.66 2.02
C ALA A 750 13.80 -18.70 3.53
N SER A 751 14.67 -17.84 4.06
CA SER A 751 15.00 -17.83 5.49
C SER A 751 13.86 -17.33 6.38
N LEU A 752 12.92 -16.56 5.83
CA LEU A 752 11.74 -16.06 6.53
C LEU A 752 10.57 -17.06 6.47
N TRP A 753 10.62 -18.08 5.60
CA TRP A 753 9.65 -19.17 5.58
C TRP A 753 9.80 -20.08 6.81
N LYS A 754 8.76 -20.14 7.66
CA LYS A 754 8.79 -20.92 8.92
C LYS A 754 7.82 -22.10 8.97
N LEU A 755 7.08 -22.39 7.89
CA LEU A 755 6.24 -23.57 7.82
C LEU A 755 7.09 -24.83 7.65
N THR A 756 7.00 -25.73 8.63
CA THR A 756 7.72 -27.01 8.67
C THR A 756 6.79 -28.14 9.11
N ASN A 757 7.15 -29.40 8.84
CA ASN A 757 6.37 -30.54 9.32
C ASN A 757 6.23 -30.57 10.87
N ALA A 758 7.19 -29.99 11.58
CA ALA A 758 7.16 -29.88 13.03
C ALA A 758 6.25 -28.74 13.55
N SER A 759 5.98 -27.73 12.72
CA SER A 759 5.09 -26.62 13.09
C SER A 759 3.61 -26.93 12.80
N LEU A 760 3.33 -27.76 11.79
CA LEU A 760 1.98 -28.24 11.51
C LEU A 760 1.48 -29.13 12.66
N ALA A 761 0.20 -28.98 13.01
CA ALA A 761 -0.41 -29.70 14.12
C ALA A 761 -1.69 -30.45 13.73
N ASN A 762 -2.13 -31.37 14.59
CA ASN A 762 -3.45 -32.00 14.53
C ASN A 762 -3.86 -32.61 13.18
N ARG A 763 -2.90 -33.17 12.42
CA ARG A 763 -3.19 -33.94 11.20
C ARG A 763 -4.04 -35.17 11.54
N LEU A 764 -5.30 -35.17 11.12
CA LEU A 764 -6.29 -36.19 11.47
C LEU A 764 -7.06 -36.65 10.24
N TYR A 765 -7.18 -37.97 10.12
CA TYR A 765 -8.13 -38.61 9.21
C TYR A 765 -9.32 -39.09 10.03
N SER A 766 -10.51 -38.59 9.74
CA SER A 766 -11.73 -38.96 10.46
C SER A 766 -12.74 -39.63 9.54
N THR A 767 -13.58 -40.50 10.11
CA THR A 767 -14.63 -41.20 9.37
C THR A 767 -15.88 -41.37 10.21
N ALA A 768 -17.05 -41.31 9.57
CA ALA A 768 -18.35 -41.50 10.23
C ALA A 768 -18.69 -42.98 10.46
N SER A 769 -18.06 -43.90 9.69
CA SER A 769 -18.42 -45.31 9.65
C SER A 769 -17.19 -46.19 9.87
N SER A 770 -17.27 -47.15 10.79
CA SER A 770 -16.19 -48.11 11.11
C SER A 770 -14.90 -47.42 11.59
N THR A 771 -13.80 -48.18 11.67
CA THR A 771 -12.48 -47.69 12.10
C THR A 771 -11.52 -47.66 10.92
N LEU A 772 -10.86 -46.51 10.72
CA LEU A 772 -9.84 -46.33 9.70
C LEU A 772 -8.45 -46.70 10.26
N ASP A 773 -7.68 -47.44 9.48
CA ASP A 773 -6.28 -47.75 9.75
C ASP A 773 -5.39 -46.84 8.91
N THR A 774 -4.68 -45.94 9.60
CA THR A 774 -3.81 -44.93 9.01
C THR A 774 -2.34 -45.32 9.01
N THR A 775 -1.99 -46.55 9.42
CA THR A 775 -0.59 -47.00 9.52
C THR A 775 0.13 -47.07 8.18
N GLY A 776 -0.62 -47.11 7.07
CA GLY A 776 -0.05 -47.05 5.72
C GLY A 776 0.33 -45.65 5.25
N LEU A 777 -0.08 -44.59 5.96
CA LEU A 777 0.28 -43.22 5.62
C LEU A 777 1.72 -42.88 6.03
N PRO A 778 2.39 -41.96 5.33
CA PRO A 778 3.69 -41.47 5.76
C PRO A 778 3.63 -40.76 7.14
N PRO A 779 4.73 -40.78 7.92
CA PRO A 779 4.75 -40.14 9.24
C PRO A 779 4.62 -38.62 9.11
N ALA A 780 3.99 -37.99 10.11
CA ALA A 780 3.74 -36.53 10.11
C ALA A 780 5.03 -35.70 10.08
N SER A 781 6.17 -36.27 10.48
CA SER A 781 7.48 -35.61 10.43
C SER A 781 8.01 -35.37 9.01
N SER A 782 7.41 -35.99 7.98
CA SER A 782 7.84 -35.86 6.58
C SER A 782 6.68 -35.70 5.60
N ASP A 783 5.44 -35.66 6.08
CA ASP A 783 4.24 -35.49 5.27
C ASP A 783 3.26 -34.54 5.99
N PRO A 784 2.72 -33.53 5.31
CA PRO A 784 2.80 -33.27 3.87
C PRO A 784 4.21 -32.84 3.38
N VAL A 785 4.48 -33.00 2.09
CA VAL A 785 5.63 -32.35 1.43
C VAL A 785 5.35 -30.85 1.35
N ILE A 786 6.24 -30.05 1.94
CA ILE A 786 6.13 -28.59 2.00
C ILE A 786 7.04 -27.98 0.93
N VAL A 787 6.49 -27.11 0.10
CA VAL A 787 7.24 -26.33 -0.89
C VAL A 787 6.97 -24.85 -0.67
N ASP A 788 8.03 -24.10 -0.42
CA ASP A 788 8.04 -22.64 -0.52
C ASP A 788 8.06 -22.27 -2.01
N SER A 789 7.01 -21.61 -2.48
CA SER A 789 6.83 -21.21 -3.88
C SER A 789 7.33 -19.78 -4.15
N GLY A 790 7.84 -19.08 -3.13
CA GLY A 790 8.20 -17.67 -3.20
C GLY A 790 7.00 -16.73 -3.09
N ASN A 791 7.29 -15.43 -2.98
CA ASN A 791 6.30 -14.34 -2.94
C ASN A 791 5.18 -14.58 -1.91
N GLY A 792 5.52 -15.06 -0.71
CA GLY A 792 4.54 -15.29 0.35
C GLY A 792 3.63 -16.50 0.14
N THR A 793 3.92 -17.38 -0.81
CA THR A 793 3.08 -18.55 -1.11
C THR A 793 3.84 -19.86 -0.98
N GLY A 794 3.13 -20.94 -0.65
CA GLY A 794 3.67 -22.29 -0.72
C GLY A 794 2.58 -23.36 -0.78
N THR A 795 3.01 -24.61 -0.87
CA THR A 795 2.11 -25.77 -1.01
C THR A 795 2.41 -26.88 -0.03
N LEU A 796 1.35 -27.57 0.38
CA LEU A 796 1.35 -28.76 1.22
C LEU A 796 0.74 -29.90 0.40
N THR A 797 1.53 -30.92 0.06
CA THR A 797 1.06 -32.06 -0.75
C THR A 797 1.13 -33.36 0.06
N PHE A 798 -0.01 -34.03 0.22
CA PHE A 798 -0.13 -35.25 1.04
C PHE A 798 0.05 -36.51 0.21
N ALA A 799 0.90 -37.42 0.65
CA ALA A 799 1.16 -38.69 -0.02
C ALA A 799 0.35 -39.86 0.57
N SER A 800 0.01 -40.84 -0.26
CA SER A 800 -0.76 -42.02 0.18
C SER A 800 0.06 -43.07 0.93
N GLY A 801 1.40 -43.03 0.85
CA GLY A 801 2.25 -44.08 1.40
C GLY A 801 1.91 -45.45 0.80
N SER A 802 1.63 -46.44 1.64
CA SER A 802 1.11 -47.76 1.22
C SER A 802 -0.42 -47.82 1.12
N GLY A 803 -1.12 -46.72 1.38
CA GLY A 803 -2.57 -46.60 1.30
C GLY A 803 -3.31 -46.68 2.64
N LEU A 804 -4.51 -46.12 2.65
CA LEU A 804 -5.48 -46.21 3.74
C LEU A 804 -6.27 -47.51 3.63
N ARG A 805 -6.75 -48.04 4.75
CA ARG A 805 -7.69 -49.17 4.76
C ARG A 805 -8.65 -49.06 5.93
N PHE A 806 -9.86 -49.57 5.79
CA PHE A 806 -10.71 -49.79 6.96
C PHE A 806 -10.27 -51.05 7.69
N THR A 807 -10.23 -50.98 9.01
CA THR A 807 -9.83 -52.12 9.86
C THR A 807 -10.79 -53.28 9.65
N ARG A 808 -10.24 -54.46 9.39
CA ARG A 808 -11.00 -55.70 9.24
C ARG A 808 -10.97 -56.46 10.57
N THR A 809 -12.12 -56.52 11.26
CA THR A 809 -12.29 -57.31 12.49
C THR A 809 -13.42 -58.33 12.32
N THR A 810 -14.64 -57.99 12.74
CA THR A 810 -15.83 -58.82 12.61
C THR A 810 -16.58 -58.51 11.32
N ALA A 811 -17.36 -59.49 10.83
CA ALA A 811 -18.18 -59.31 9.65
C ALA A 811 -19.24 -58.22 9.87
N VAL A 812 -19.31 -57.25 8.96
CA VAL A 812 -20.23 -56.11 9.00
C VAL A 812 -20.88 -55.92 7.62
N ALA A 813 -22.14 -55.48 7.63
CA ALA A 813 -22.86 -55.16 6.39
C ALA A 813 -22.16 -54.02 5.63
N PRO A 814 -22.38 -53.89 4.30
CA PRO A 814 -21.75 -52.84 3.52
C PRO A 814 -22.12 -51.46 4.04
N PHE A 815 -21.18 -50.53 3.93
CA PHE A 815 -21.37 -49.13 4.29
C PHE A 815 -20.57 -48.21 3.38
N ASP A 816 -21.01 -46.97 3.23
CA ASP A 816 -20.28 -45.98 2.46
C ASP A 816 -19.14 -45.35 3.27
N ALA A 817 -17.97 -45.25 2.65
CA ALA A 817 -16.83 -44.54 3.21
C ALA A 817 -17.07 -43.02 3.14
N ASP A 818 -17.05 -42.38 4.30
CA ASP A 818 -16.99 -40.93 4.44
C ASP A 818 -15.71 -40.61 5.22
N ILE A 819 -14.67 -40.16 4.52
CA ILE A 819 -13.35 -39.89 5.09
C ILE A 819 -13.00 -38.44 4.85
N THR A 820 -12.62 -37.73 5.92
CA THR A 820 -12.11 -36.36 5.84
C THR A 820 -10.67 -36.31 6.33
N LEU A 821 -9.89 -35.36 5.79
CA LEU A 821 -8.55 -35.03 6.25
C LEU A 821 -8.58 -33.60 6.79
N SER A 822 -8.16 -33.41 8.04
CA SER A 822 -7.98 -32.10 8.66
C SER A 822 -6.56 -31.90 9.15
N ILE A 823 -6.07 -30.66 9.15
CA ILE A 823 -4.76 -30.28 9.68
C ILE A 823 -4.79 -28.82 10.15
N ASP A 824 -4.00 -28.51 11.17
CA ASP A 824 -3.77 -27.13 11.59
C ASP A 824 -2.51 -26.60 10.90
N VAL A 825 -2.68 -25.55 10.10
CA VAL A 825 -1.58 -24.81 9.46
C VAL A 825 -1.09 -23.75 10.43
N ILE A 826 0.09 -24.01 11.00
CA ILE A 826 0.78 -23.15 11.96
C ILE A 826 2.27 -23.17 11.60
N ASP A 827 2.94 -22.02 11.64
CA ASP A 827 4.38 -21.92 11.38
C ASP A 827 5.22 -21.87 12.68
N GLY A 828 6.55 -21.83 12.53
CA GLY A 828 7.47 -21.77 13.66
C GLY A 828 7.39 -20.50 14.53
N ASP A 829 6.70 -19.46 14.03
CA ASP A 829 6.47 -18.20 14.75
C ASP A 829 5.05 -18.14 15.36
N ASN A 830 4.28 -19.23 15.25
CA ASN A 830 2.87 -19.35 15.65
C ASN A 830 1.89 -18.51 14.81
N VAL A 831 2.25 -18.15 13.58
CA VAL A 831 1.28 -17.62 12.61
C VAL A 831 0.34 -18.75 12.21
N THR A 832 -0.96 -18.48 12.16
CA THR A 832 -1.98 -19.51 11.94
C THR A 832 -2.88 -19.21 10.74
N ALA A 833 -3.39 -20.26 10.11
CA ALA A 833 -4.56 -20.18 9.24
C ALA A 833 -5.87 -20.29 10.04
N ALA A 834 -7.00 -20.13 9.35
CA ALA A 834 -8.31 -20.55 9.86
C ALA A 834 -8.37 -22.07 10.04
N ASN A 835 -7.95 -22.55 11.22
CA ASN A 835 -7.78 -23.95 11.54
C ASN A 835 -9.04 -24.58 12.19
N PRO A 836 -9.29 -25.88 11.99
CA PRO A 836 -8.53 -26.78 11.12
C PRO A 836 -8.90 -26.59 9.64
N VAL A 837 -7.91 -26.68 8.75
CA VAL A 837 -8.14 -26.71 7.31
C VAL A 837 -8.51 -28.13 6.89
N GLN A 838 -9.59 -28.29 6.13
CA GLN A 838 -10.22 -29.59 5.88
C GLN A 838 -10.42 -29.91 4.40
N PHE A 839 -10.14 -31.15 4.01
CA PHE A 839 -10.51 -31.74 2.73
C PHE A 839 -11.77 -32.61 2.86
N GLY A 840 -12.62 -32.59 1.83
CA GLY A 840 -13.82 -33.43 1.76
C GLY A 840 -14.98 -32.93 2.62
N SER A 841 -15.19 -31.61 2.71
CA SER A 841 -16.34 -31.03 3.42
C SER A 841 -17.29 -30.33 2.44
N PRO A 842 -18.62 -30.57 2.51
CA PRO A 842 -19.31 -31.61 3.27
C PRO A 842 -19.31 -32.97 2.52
N GLY A 843 -19.25 -34.10 3.25
CA GLY A 843 -19.54 -35.44 2.69
C GLY A 843 -18.35 -36.29 2.23
N GLY A 844 -17.16 -36.00 2.73
CA GLY A 844 -15.95 -36.79 2.57
C GLY A 844 -15.20 -36.53 1.27
N ILE A 845 -13.96 -37.01 1.22
CA ILE A 845 -13.17 -37.08 -0.01
C ILE A 845 -13.85 -38.07 -0.97
N ALA A 846 -13.98 -37.68 -2.23
CA ALA A 846 -14.63 -38.48 -3.26
C ALA A 846 -13.82 -39.75 -3.61
N PHE A 847 -14.48 -40.71 -4.24
CA PHE A 847 -13.87 -41.93 -4.76
C PHE A 847 -14.03 -41.99 -6.29
N THR A 848 -13.10 -42.63 -7.00
CA THR A 848 -13.10 -42.76 -8.47
C THR A 848 -14.35 -43.45 -9.00
N ALA A 849 -14.84 -44.46 -8.30
CA ALA A 849 -16.10 -45.12 -8.61
C ALA A 849 -16.67 -45.75 -7.35
N GLY A 850 -17.85 -45.30 -6.89
CA GLY A 850 -18.50 -45.80 -5.66
C GLY A 850 -17.65 -45.64 -4.38
N ARG A 851 -18.26 -45.69 -3.21
CA ARG A 851 -17.56 -45.54 -1.93
C ARG A 851 -17.85 -46.67 -0.96
N GLU A 852 -18.50 -47.72 -1.44
CA GLU A 852 -18.99 -48.81 -0.61
C GLU A 852 -17.83 -49.70 -0.12
N GLN A 853 -17.83 -49.98 1.17
CA GLN A 853 -16.87 -50.86 1.84
C GLN A 853 -17.53 -52.19 2.17
N ARG A 854 -16.91 -53.30 1.77
CA ARG A 854 -17.50 -54.64 1.90
C ARG A 854 -16.63 -55.55 2.77
N TYR A 855 -17.24 -56.30 3.69
CA TYR A 855 -16.54 -57.41 4.34
C TYR A 855 -16.54 -58.63 3.41
N GLY A 856 -15.46 -58.81 2.66
CA GLY A 856 -15.34 -59.84 1.62
C GLY A 856 -14.76 -61.17 2.10
N ARG A 857 -15.04 -62.25 1.38
CA ARG A 857 -14.29 -63.52 1.44
C ARG A 857 -14.28 -64.18 0.06
N ILE A 858 -13.40 -65.14 -0.17
CA ILE A 858 -13.57 -66.09 -1.30
C ILE A 858 -13.96 -67.44 -0.74
N SER A 859 -14.99 -68.06 -1.32
CA SER A 859 -15.41 -69.42 -0.99
C SER A 859 -14.97 -70.39 -2.08
N VAL A 860 -14.55 -71.59 -1.66
CA VAL A 860 -14.23 -72.71 -2.56
C VAL A 860 -15.11 -73.88 -2.16
N GLY A 861 -16.05 -74.24 -3.02
CA GLY A 861 -16.98 -75.35 -2.82
C GLY A 861 -16.37 -76.70 -3.16
N SER A 862 -16.89 -77.75 -2.55
CA SER A 862 -16.63 -79.12 -2.98
C SER A 862 -17.37 -79.43 -4.28
N ALA A 863 -16.80 -80.29 -5.13
CA ALA A 863 -17.40 -80.71 -6.39
C ALA A 863 -17.30 -82.23 -6.56
N LEU A 864 -18.29 -82.83 -7.23
CA LEU A 864 -18.31 -84.26 -7.52
C LEU A 864 -18.81 -84.52 -8.94
N GLY A 865 -18.23 -85.52 -9.59
CA GLY A 865 -18.60 -85.87 -10.96
C GLY A 865 -17.88 -87.11 -11.48
N SER A 866 -18.10 -87.41 -12.76
CA SER A 866 -17.42 -88.50 -13.43
C SER A 866 -15.96 -88.16 -13.71
N GLU A 867 -15.10 -89.17 -13.57
CA GLU A 867 -13.69 -89.18 -13.95
C GLU A 867 -13.42 -88.97 -15.44
N VAL A 868 -14.45 -89.02 -16.31
CA VAL A 868 -14.32 -88.76 -17.76
C VAL A 868 -14.92 -87.43 -18.22
N VAL A 869 -15.41 -86.60 -17.30
CA VAL A 869 -15.98 -85.27 -17.61
C VAL A 869 -15.27 -84.20 -16.80
N ASP A 870 -14.89 -83.09 -17.44
CA ASP A 870 -14.29 -81.96 -16.74
C ASP A 870 -15.27 -81.45 -15.67
N LEU A 871 -14.76 -81.15 -14.49
CA LEU A 871 -15.56 -80.91 -13.31
C LEU A 871 -15.46 -79.44 -12.87
N PRO A 872 -16.53 -78.64 -13.07
CA PRO A 872 -16.61 -77.29 -12.51
C PRO A 872 -16.56 -77.33 -10.99
N VAL A 873 -15.72 -76.49 -10.40
CA VAL A 873 -15.58 -76.32 -8.95
C VAL A 873 -16.05 -74.92 -8.60
N PRO A 874 -17.09 -74.76 -7.75
CA PRO A 874 -17.57 -73.43 -7.37
C PRO A 874 -16.48 -72.66 -6.63
N MET A 875 -15.97 -71.58 -7.22
CA MET A 875 -15.05 -70.66 -6.58
C MET A 875 -15.53 -69.24 -6.84
N GLN A 876 -15.91 -68.54 -5.78
CA GLN A 876 -16.55 -67.23 -5.91
C GLN A 876 -16.13 -66.26 -4.80
N SER A 877 -16.02 -64.99 -5.16
CA SER A 877 -15.93 -63.89 -4.19
C SER A 877 -17.32 -63.61 -3.61
N GLU A 878 -17.39 -63.45 -2.30
CA GLU A 878 -18.60 -63.18 -1.54
C GLU A 878 -18.40 -61.96 -0.64
N TYR A 879 -19.49 -61.33 -0.22
CA TYR A 879 -19.47 -60.31 0.83
C TYR A 879 -20.62 -60.52 1.82
N PHE A 880 -20.39 -60.08 3.06
CA PHE A 880 -21.36 -60.19 4.13
C PHE A 880 -22.43 -59.11 3.98
N THR A 881 -23.70 -59.50 3.98
CA THR A 881 -24.86 -58.59 3.84
C THR A 881 -25.56 -58.29 5.16
N GLY A 882 -25.26 -59.06 6.22
CA GLY A 882 -25.84 -58.89 7.55
C GLY A 882 -26.10 -60.22 8.25
N ALA A 883 -26.31 -60.19 9.57
CA ALA A 883 -26.45 -61.40 10.38
C ALA A 883 -27.63 -62.31 9.97
N GLY A 884 -28.70 -61.74 9.40
CA GLY A 884 -29.87 -62.50 8.95
C GLY A 884 -29.75 -63.12 7.55
N SER A 885 -28.86 -62.58 6.70
CA SER A 885 -28.72 -62.96 5.29
C SER A 885 -27.38 -63.62 4.97
N GLY A 886 -26.38 -63.48 5.85
CA GLY A 886 -25.06 -64.08 5.70
C GLY A 886 -24.28 -63.51 4.51
N TYR A 887 -23.54 -64.38 3.84
CA TYR A 887 -22.71 -64.05 2.69
C TYR A 887 -23.47 -64.29 1.38
N THR A 888 -23.29 -63.38 0.43
CA THR A 888 -23.76 -63.53 -0.95
C THR A 888 -22.62 -63.33 -1.93
N ARG A 889 -22.75 -63.88 -3.15
CA ARG A 889 -21.78 -63.68 -4.22
C ARG A 889 -21.67 -62.20 -4.59
N ASN A 890 -20.44 -61.71 -4.71
CA ASN A 890 -20.16 -60.34 -5.14
C ASN A 890 -20.23 -60.24 -6.67
N LEU A 891 -21.41 -59.95 -7.22
CA LEU A 891 -21.60 -59.81 -8.66
C LEU A 891 -20.89 -58.59 -9.26
N ASP A 892 -20.45 -57.64 -8.42
CA ASP A 892 -19.74 -56.45 -8.85
C ASP A 892 -18.22 -56.69 -8.93
N ASP A 893 -17.73 -57.80 -8.37
CA ASP A 893 -16.30 -58.10 -8.37
C ASP A 893 -15.82 -58.54 -9.74
N SER A 894 -15.02 -57.66 -10.35
CA SER A 894 -14.24 -57.93 -11.53
C SER A 894 -12.83 -57.39 -11.41
N CYS A 895 -12.32 -57.24 -10.18
CA CYS A 895 -11.04 -56.61 -9.90
C CYS A 895 -10.16 -57.37 -8.92
N THR A 896 -10.68 -58.39 -8.21
CA THR A 896 -9.88 -59.18 -7.27
C THR A 896 -8.76 -59.94 -7.97
N THR A 897 -7.53 -59.74 -7.48
CA THR A 897 -6.30 -60.38 -7.96
C THR A 897 -5.44 -60.87 -6.78
N GLY A 898 -4.38 -61.61 -7.06
CA GLY A 898 -3.42 -62.08 -6.04
C GLY A 898 -3.84 -63.37 -5.35
N VAL A 899 -4.68 -64.15 -6.00
CA VAL A 899 -5.16 -65.45 -5.56
C VAL A 899 -4.32 -66.54 -6.24
N THR A 900 -3.95 -67.58 -5.50
CA THR A 900 -3.19 -68.72 -6.06
C THR A 900 -3.82 -70.04 -5.60
N LEU A 901 -3.74 -71.09 -6.43
CA LEU A 901 -4.36 -72.37 -6.12
C LEU A 901 -3.32 -73.46 -5.87
N THR A 902 -3.60 -74.33 -4.91
CA THR A 902 -2.85 -75.56 -4.67
C THR A 902 -3.78 -76.78 -4.68
N LEU A 903 -3.34 -77.85 -5.33
CA LEU A 903 -3.98 -79.16 -5.29
C LEU A 903 -3.19 -80.07 -4.35
N GLY A 904 -3.86 -80.64 -3.35
CA GLY A 904 -3.24 -81.49 -2.34
C GLY A 904 -4.19 -82.55 -1.80
N ASN A 905 -3.72 -83.36 -0.85
CA ASN A 905 -4.53 -84.40 -0.18
C ASN A 905 -5.20 -85.39 -1.16
N PHE A 906 -4.46 -85.82 -2.19
CA PHE A 906 -4.90 -86.83 -3.15
C PHE A 906 -5.27 -88.16 -2.44
N ALA A 907 -6.41 -88.74 -2.80
CA ALA A 907 -6.96 -89.96 -2.21
C ALA A 907 -7.70 -90.83 -3.24
N GLY A 908 -7.86 -92.13 -2.95
CA GLY A 908 -8.45 -93.09 -3.90
C GLY A 908 -7.47 -93.46 -5.02
N ASN A 909 -7.98 -93.67 -6.24
CA ASN A 909 -7.18 -93.93 -7.44
C ASN A 909 -6.77 -92.64 -8.18
N LEU A 910 -6.87 -91.46 -7.54
CA LEU A 910 -6.42 -90.19 -8.11
C LEU A 910 -5.04 -89.82 -7.55
N ALA A 911 -4.05 -89.68 -8.42
CA ALA A 911 -2.69 -89.26 -8.09
C ALA A 911 -2.39 -87.81 -8.51
N ALA A 912 -1.35 -87.24 -7.91
CA ALA A 912 -0.87 -85.90 -8.25
C ALA A 912 -0.46 -85.82 -9.73
N GLY A 913 -1.00 -84.83 -10.45
CA GLY A 913 -0.75 -84.62 -11.88
C GLY A 913 -1.74 -85.32 -12.82
N GLU A 914 -2.66 -86.14 -12.32
CA GLU A 914 -3.71 -86.77 -13.14
C GLU A 914 -4.89 -85.83 -13.41
N THR A 915 -5.13 -84.86 -12.52
CA THR A 915 -6.02 -83.72 -12.74
C THR A 915 -5.26 -82.40 -12.57
N CYS A 916 -5.85 -81.32 -13.04
CA CYS A 916 -5.24 -80.01 -13.24
C CYS A 916 -6.35 -79.00 -13.47
N VAL A 917 -6.10 -77.73 -13.14
CA VAL A 917 -7.04 -76.66 -13.43
C VAL A 917 -7.07 -76.39 -14.93
N MET A 918 -8.28 -76.30 -15.49
CA MET A 918 -8.55 -75.84 -16.86
C MET A 918 -9.50 -74.65 -16.81
N ASP A 919 -9.10 -73.55 -17.43
CA ASP A 919 -9.95 -72.39 -17.67
C ASP A 919 -10.16 -72.24 -19.18
N SER A 920 -11.41 -72.32 -19.62
CA SER A 920 -11.80 -72.39 -21.04
C SER A 920 -12.14 -71.00 -21.61
N GLY A 921 -11.12 -70.16 -21.82
CA GLY A 921 -11.25 -68.95 -22.65
C GLY A 921 -10.79 -69.20 -24.11
N SER A 922 -11.64 -69.01 -25.12
CA SER A 922 -11.21 -68.98 -26.53
C SER A 922 -10.52 -67.66 -26.90
N PRO A 923 -9.48 -67.66 -27.77
CA PRO A 923 -8.21 -68.33 -27.58
C PRO A 923 -7.09 -67.29 -27.32
N GLY A 924 -6.20 -67.58 -26.38
CA GLY A 924 -4.92 -66.87 -26.27
C GLY A 924 -4.69 -66.10 -24.97
N GLN A 925 -4.75 -66.82 -23.84
CA GLN A 925 -3.76 -66.85 -22.74
C GLN A 925 -4.44 -67.10 -21.38
N SER A 926 -4.88 -68.34 -21.15
CA SER A 926 -4.59 -69.07 -19.90
C SER A 926 -3.57 -70.15 -20.28
N GLY A 927 -2.29 -69.78 -20.25
CA GLY A 927 -1.26 -70.41 -21.09
C GLY A 927 -0.74 -71.81 -20.71
N ALA A 928 -1.35 -72.56 -19.79
CA ALA A 928 -0.77 -73.86 -19.38
C ALA A 928 -1.64 -75.09 -19.69
N GLY A 929 -2.96 -75.04 -19.44
CA GLY A 929 -3.72 -76.30 -19.34
C GLY A 929 -2.93 -77.34 -18.53
N CYS A 930 -3.08 -78.62 -18.87
CA CYS A 930 -2.46 -79.71 -18.11
C CYS A 930 -1.02 -80.07 -18.52
N ALA A 931 -0.25 -79.15 -19.10
CA ALA A 931 1.14 -79.38 -19.47
C ALA A 931 2.11 -78.73 -18.46
N ALA A 932 2.98 -79.54 -17.83
CA ALA A 932 3.98 -79.17 -16.82
C ALA A 932 5.01 -78.10 -17.28
N PRO A 933 5.88 -77.56 -16.40
CA PRO A 933 5.71 -77.06 -15.03
C PRO A 933 5.64 -75.51 -15.08
N ALA A 934 4.45 -74.91 -14.97
CA ALA A 934 4.31 -73.47 -14.79
C ALA A 934 4.17 -73.14 -13.29
N PRO A 935 4.72 -72.02 -12.80
CA PRO A 935 4.54 -71.62 -11.40
C PRO A 935 3.06 -71.46 -11.05
N ALA A 936 2.73 -71.70 -9.78
CA ALA A 936 1.38 -71.73 -9.21
C ALA A 936 0.43 -70.50 -9.41
N PRO A 937 0.82 -69.29 -9.85
CA PRO A 937 -0.12 -68.17 -9.88
C PRO A 937 -1.12 -68.09 -11.05
N SER A 938 -1.20 -69.03 -12.00
CA SER A 938 -1.85 -68.69 -13.30
C SER A 938 -2.68 -69.81 -13.94
N GLN A 939 -3.61 -70.43 -13.20
CA GLN A 939 -4.44 -71.51 -13.79
C GLN A 939 -5.94 -71.18 -13.94
N TYR A 940 -6.45 -70.13 -13.31
CA TYR A 940 -7.86 -69.66 -13.42
C TYR A 940 -7.90 -68.18 -13.85
N ARG A 941 -9.07 -67.67 -14.22
CA ARG A 941 -9.23 -66.28 -14.71
C ARG A 941 -9.21 -65.28 -13.56
N GLU A 942 -8.11 -64.55 -13.40
CA GLU A 942 -8.10 -63.26 -12.71
C GLU A 942 -8.29 -62.11 -13.70
N PRO A 943 -9.01 -61.04 -13.30
CA PRO A 943 -9.92 -60.99 -12.17
C PRO A 943 -11.20 -61.84 -12.43
N PRO A 944 -12.01 -62.14 -11.38
CA PRO A 944 -13.25 -62.89 -11.56
C PRO A 944 -14.21 -62.17 -12.52
N LEU A 945 -15.19 -62.89 -13.07
CA LEU A 945 -16.30 -62.27 -13.81
C LEU A 945 -17.56 -62.34 -12.97
N ALA A 946 -18.05 -61.18 -12.52
CA ALA A 946 -19.16 -61.07 -11.58
C ALA A 946 -18.96 -61.96 -10.35
N GLY A 947 -17.75 -61.94 -9.80
CA GLY A 947 -17.34 -62.69 -8.63
C GLY A 947 -17.16 -64.20 -8.81
N ASP A 948 -17.09 -64.71 -10.03
CA ASP A 948 -16.81 -66.12 -10.32
C ASP A 948 -15.49 -66.29 -11.06
N PHE A 949 -14.68 -67.21 -10.52
CA PHE A 949 -13.33 -67.48 -11.00
C PHE A 949 -13.28 -68.55 -12.10
N ASN A 950 -14.44 -69.07 -12.53
CA ASN A 950 -14.60 -70.06 -13.61
C ASN A 950 -13.73 -71.31 -13.40
N LEU A 951 -13.56 -71.73 -12.15
CA LEU A 951 -12.65 -72.83 -11.81
C LEU A 951 -13.22 -74.16 -12.31
N THR A 952 -12.49 -74.83 -13.20
CA THR A 952 -12.81 -76.20 -13.66
C THR A 952 -11.57 -77.09 -13.51
N LEU A 953 -11.74 -78.32 -13.04
CA LEU A 953 -10.68 -79.33 -13.04
C LEU A 953 -10.86 -80.29 -14.21
N ARG A 954 -9.77 -80.62 -14.91
CA ARG A 954 -9.79 -81.60 -16.00
C ARG A 954 -10.17 -82.98 -15.49
N ALA A 955 -10.98 -83.68 -16.27
CA ALA A 955 -11.27 -85.09 -16.07
C ALA A 955 -9.96 -85.90 -16.01
N PRO A 956 -9.70 -86.66 -14.94
CA PRO A 956 -8.46 -87.43 -14.83
C PRO A 956 -8.41 -88.66 -15.76
N GLY A 957 -9.54 -89.06 -16.35
CA GLY A 957 -9.67 -90.22 -17.23
C GLY A 957 -10.27 -91.44 -16.54
N ALA A 958 -10.77 -92.38 -17.34
CA ALA A 958 -11.40 -93.60 -16.83
C ALA A 958 -10.42 -94.42 -15.96
N GLY A 959 -10.85 -94.81 -14.77
CA GLY A 959 -10.06 -95.58 -13.81
C GLY A 959 -9.31 -94.76 -12.76
N ASN A 960 -9.36 -93.42 -12.85
CA ASN A 960 -8.78 -92.49 -11.88
C ASN A 960 -9.87 -91.92 -10.94
N ASP A 961 -10.65 -92.81 -10.33
CA ASP A 961 -11.71 -92.49 -9.36
C ASP A 961 -11.10 -92.20 -7.97
N GLY A 962 -11.20 -90.95 -7.54
CA GLY A 962 -10.52 -90.47 -6.34
C GLY A 962 -10.81 -89.00 -6.07
N ALA A 963 -10.13 -88.43 -5.08
CA ALA A 963 -10.38 -87.05 -4.67
C ALA A 963 -9.09 -86.25 -4.47
N THR A 964 -9.18 -84.95 -4.62
CA THR A 964 -8.16 -83.96 -4.27
C THR A 964 -8.80 -82.79 -3.52
N THR A 965 -8.03 -82.10 -2.69
CA THR A 965 -8.41 -80.81 -2.10
C THR A 965 -7.86 -79.69 -2.96
N VAL A 966 -8.72 -78.72 -3.27
CA VAL A 966 -8.33 -77.43 -3.86
C VAL A 966 -8.25 -76.41 -2.72
N THR A 967 -7.12 -75.75 -2.55
CA THR A 967 -6.95 -74.65 -1.58
C THR A 967 -6.59 -73.37 -2.31
N ALA A 968 -7.30 -72.28 -2.03
CA ALA A 968 -6.99 -70.96 -2.59
C ALA A 968 -6.24 -70.11 -1.57
N THR A 969 -5.00 -69.73 -1.86
CA THR A 969 -4.24 -68.76 -1.05
C THR A 969 -4.64 -67.35 -1.46
N LEU A 970 -5.11 -66.56 -0.50
CA LEU A 970 -5.74 -65.26 -0.73
C LEU A 970 -4.98 -64.12 -0.04
N PRO A 971 -5.17 -62.86 -0.49
CA PRO A 971 -4.88 -61.69 0.33
C PRO A 971 -5.62 -61.77 1.68
N ASP A 972 -5.02 -61.23 2.74
CA ASP A 972 -5.56 -61.34 4.10
C ASP A 972 -6.99 -60.77 4.23
N TRP A 973 -7.35 -59.76 3.42
CA TRP A 973 -8.69 -59.17 3.38
C TRP A 973 -9.77 -60.03 2.70
N LEU A 974 -9.44 -61.24 2.23
CA LEU A 974 -10.41 -62.21 1.69
C LEU A 974 -10.40 -63.56 2.42
N ARG A 975 -9.52 -63.73 3.41
CA ARG A 975 -9.51 -64.91 4.28
C ARG A 975 -10.70 -64.87 5.25
N TYR A 976 -11.16 -66.05 5.66
CA TYR A 976 -12.31 -66.23 6.54
C TYR A 976 -12.10 -67.41 7.46
N ASP A 977 -12.70 -67.39 8.65
CA ASP A 977 -12.69 -68.48 9.62
C ASP A 977 -13.62 -69.61 9.12
N TRP A 978 -13.04 -70.67 8.56
CA TRP A 978 -13.81 -71.77 7.95
C TRP A 978 -14.08 -72.92 8.92
N ASP A 979 -13.26 -73.07 9.96
CA ASP A 979 -13.44 -74.09 10.98
C ASP A 979 -13.35 -73.45 12.37
N SER A 980 -14.39 -73.63 13.19
CA SER A 980 -14.38 -73.14 14.56
C SER A 980 -13.38 -73.87 15.48
N ALA A 981 -12.53 -74.73 14.92
CA ALA A 981 -11.60 -75.60 15.63
C ALA A 981 -10.21 -74.96 15.79
N LEU A 982 -9.81 -74.07 14.88
CA LEU A 982 -8.60 -73.26 14.99
C LEU A 982 -8.96 -71.76 14.90
N PRO A 983 -8.72 -70.96 15.95
CA PRO A 983 -9.00 -69.53 15.89
C PRO A 983 -8.10 -68.84 14.86
N GLY A 984 -8.69 -68.29 13.80
CA GLY A 984 -7.94 -67.60 12.74
C GLY A 984 -8.79 -67.32 11.51
N ALA A 985 -8.26 -66.54 10.57
CA ALA A 985 -8.82 -66.49 9.22
C ALA A 985 -8.00 -67.44 8.35
N GLU A 986 -8.60 -68.41 7.69
CA GLU A 986 -7.91 -69.39 6.84
C GLU A 986 -8.11 -69.11 5.35
N ASN A 987 -7.28 -69.76 4.55
CA ASN A 987 -7.48 -69.91 3.12
C ASN A 987 -8.62 -70.93 2.88
N PRO A 988 -9.61 -70.65 2.01
CA PRO A 988 -10.70 -71.57 1.72
C PRO A 988 -10.17 -72.83 1.02
N SER A 989 -10.84 -73.95 1.27
CA SER A 989 -10.59 -75.19 0.53
C SER A 989 -11.86 -75.98 0.26
N GLY A 990 -11.88 -76.68 -0.87
CA GLY A 990 -12.99 -77.54 -1.29
C GLY A 990 -12.47 -78.90 -1.73
N ARG A 991 -13.23 -79.97 -1.45
CA ARG A 991 -12.89 -81.34 -1.86
C ARG A 991 -13.51 -81.65 -3.21
N VAL A 992 -12.70 -82.06 -4.17
CA VAL A 992 -13.14 -82.44 -5.51
C VAL A 992 -13.02 -83.94 -5.69
N THR A 993 -14.09 -84.62 -6.06
CA THR A 993 -14.16 -86.09 -6.17
C THR A 993 -14.60 -86.54 -7.56
N PHE A 994 -13.78 -87.37 -8.20
CA PHE A 994 -14.04 -87.99 -9.49
C PHE A 994 -14.45 -89.46 -9.32
N GLY A 995 -15.35 -89.96 -10.17
CA GLY A 995 -15.85 -91.34 -10.12
C GLY A 995 -17.19 -91.52 -9.40
N ILE A 996 -17.89 -90.41 -9.09
CA ILE A 996 -19.25 -90.45 -8.53
C ILE A 996 -20.24 -90.19 -9.67
N TYR A 997 -21.10 -91.16 -9.93
CA TYR A 997 -22.14 -91.11 -10.95
C TYR A 997 -23.45 -90.64 -10.34
N SER A 998 -24.20 -89.77 -11.03
CA SER A 998 -25.59 -89.49 -10.65
C SER A 998 -26.38 -90.79 -10.71
N GLY A 999 -26.86 -91.28 -9.56
CA GLY A 999 -27.81 -92.38 -9.51
C GLY A 999 -29.14 -92.03 -10.21
N SER A 1000 -29.97 -93.05 -10.42
CA SER A 1000 -31.33 -92.98 -11.00
C SER A 1000 -32.12 -91.70 -10.62
N ASP A 1001 -32.89 -91.16 -11.57
CA ASP A 1001 -33.78 -89.97 -11.48
C ASP A 1001 -34.77 -89.95 -10.29
N LEU A 1002 -34.84 -91.03 -9.50
CA LEU A 1002 -35.62 -91.14 -8.26
C LEU A 1002 -34.84 -90.74 -7.00
N THR A 1003 -33.54 -90.46 -7.10
CA THR A 1003 -32.69 -90.09 -5.95
C THR A 1003 -32.52 -88.57 -5.91
N ILE A 1004 -33.40 -87.92 -5.15
CA ILE A 1004 -33.45 -86.45 -4.99
C ILE A 1004 -32.51 -85.92 -3.89
N TYR A 1005 -31.80 -86.78 -3.15
CA TYR A 1005 -30.81 -86.38 -2.14
C TYR A 1005 -29.82 -87.51 -1.81
N GLN A 1006 -28.52 -87.21 -1.84
CA GLN A 1006 -27.45 -88.08 -1.34
C GLN A 1006 -26.54 -87.22 -0.45
N ARG A 1007 -26.39 -87.61 0.82
CA ARG A 1007 -25.55 -86.94 1.81
C ARG A 1007 -24.56 -87.94 2.37
N GLU A 1008 -23.29 -87.69 2.15
CA GLU A 1008 -22.24 -88.33 2.94
C GLU A 1008 -22.01 -87.49 4.19
N ILE A 1009 -22.08 -88.15 5.35
CA ILE A 1009 -21.69 -87.57 6.63
C ILE A 1009 -20.27 -88.03 6.88
N TYR A 1010 -19.35 -87.09 7.00
CA TYR A 1010 -18.04 -87.31 7.60
C TYR A 1010 -17.88 -86.38 8.78
#